data_AF-A0A9E5L9W7-F1
#
_entry.id   AF-A0A9E5L9W7-F1
#
_cell.length_a   1.000
_cell.length_b   1.000
_cell.length_c   1.000
_cell.angle_alpha   90.00
_cell.angle_beta   90.00
_cell.angle_gamma   90.00
#
_symmetry.space_group_name_H-M   'P 1'
#
loop_
_entity.id
_entity.type
_entity.pdbx_description
1 polymer ?
#
loop_
_entity_poly.entity_id
_entity_poly.type
_entity_poly.pdbx_seq_one_letter_code
_entity_poly.pdbx_strand_id
1 'polypeptide(L)'
;IEDIEDIEDIEDIEDIEDIEDMEDIENIENEFIQIVDGETIRTTEKIDESKYDFVEKYQMEERTQKTFTAPNGYKVAKAIAYVDKWPPEEKCSMDISVPISMYSLGLSEFTINADPTLVGDPCPGPKTWYFTFGYVKEDVEINVLEQINVKEPKLYEIRQFLQDRMDSRDVEVIDSSRSLPEICNDQDTFSYDFNNNLLESSSLHEAALWNKNLDNPDEPTLLSSSDLKFEDGILDLENRLSYLTLPDYLTSCLARQDNIEISLRIKIPTYEDAIRPLITNTLFEACGQIELGVCLFLTPPDEVDNPDYYLLGFYSGQNENSIAGFKFFATQTPIYAGQWYDIKLKLELNAVTPAVSIVVDDVVNKFTSFPEWDGDPKIAHEYLFSNESRYSLFGIRNDFNEWEEDTNVPLLVDKVTIQNFSKIQESEEINSLLTQLITNIENNSTQNNKSHYQRITSLFVGDWDPVSSNVLDYLSAVEKYEGSIYPPTVKTNIKTLSYTKQLAHFFKEWIFDNLFIEDQIKKVENLSFKETEIFPGSVASSPQTISRTIEVNGTYNESPGYHFNNDETVLRPTGLYAEPGKIVTIEVPKEVLDKGWLVQVGIHGGNLACWSETRRFNRIANTFELNKETVSIANPFGGGIYIIVPDGSDSGIIEISIKDAINMPTFSTLQLKGINNDLDQFKSDLKTSQVPWFEIISDKFNLTYPLEYSNSYENPLEMLSVMEKSLDAIMLMSGRPLERVRAEWLVVDAQIIACGTAMAASYPTFGDYDGSPSLKDKVNDGLWFSPYKNDFIYWHEMGHLHNLPTLGCQEQESNVHLLKAVIDSKVFNSPPDIALKNSGFQPFTRLEAAFDLMFTIDWQNEERVCGENDYIYGGNQMRYQTKSWARYLEIVDLYGWETVGKIHNVFYNKNIRIGYIKDYEISDDEFVYRASHEVGINLAPIFEFWGLVLDHNIINGLKVLPPPIEFIERLNFYKDNIPNNEKEYNVMLDTLRSGVGDDQYVRIDYWKNNYSQSILDKMHDRIDKIIKDINNY
;
A
#
# COMPACT_ATOMS: atom_id res chain seq x y z
N ILE A 1 -8.77 35.43 60.52
CA ILE A 1 -8.71 34.31 61.49
C ILE A 1 -9.13 33.10 60.67
N GLU A 2 -8.28 32.27 60.09
CA GLU A 2 -6.85 31.89 60.10
C GLU A 2 -6.88 30.72 59.07
N ASP A 3 -6.08 30.53 58.02
CA ASP A 3 -4.65 30.78 57.79
C ASP A 3 -4.30 30.71 56.27
N ILE A 4 -3.53 31.71 55.80
CA ILE A 4 -2.28 31.64 54.97
C ILE A 4 -2.40 30.96 53.58
N GLU A 5 -2.41 31.60 52.40
CA GLU A 5 -1.73 32.79 51.79
C GLU A 5 -0.20 32.67 51.62
N ASP A 6 0.19 32.39 50.37
CA ASP A 6 1.36 32.84 49.58
C ASP A 6 2.79 32.73 50.14
N ILE A 7 3.60 31.92 49.45
CA ILE A 7 5.06 32.02 49.41
C ILE A 7 5.44 32.55 48.03
N GLU A 8 5.75 33.85 47.98
CA GLU A 8 6.71 34.44 47.04
C GLU A 8 8.15 34.07 47.46
N ASP A 9 9.07 34.28 46.52
CA ASP A 9 10.55 34.31 46.65
C ASP A 9 11.30 33.04 46.19
N ILE A 10 11.54 33.00 44.88
CA ILE A 10 12.72 32.39 44.26
C ILE A 10 13.86 33.41 44.41
N GLU A 11 14.74 33.19 45.39
CA GLU A 11 16.09 33.76 45.40
C GLU A 11 17.11 32.61 45.50
N ASP A 12 18.09 32.67 44.60
CA ASP A 12 19.44 32.11 44.66
C ASP A 12 19.62 30.57 44.74
N ILE A 13 19.83 29.95 43.58
CA ILE A 13 20.64 28.73 43.46
C ILE A 13 22.07 29.16 43.07
N GLU A 14 22.85 29.56 44.08
CA GLU A 14 24.30 29.31 44.09
C GLU A 14 24.48 28.00 44.85
N ASP A 15 24.77 26.91 44.15
CA ASP A 15 25.52 25.75 44.65
C ASP A 15 25.85 24.85 43.45
N ILE A 16 26.84 25.27 42.65
CA ILE A 16 27.60 24.34 41.80
C ILE A 16 28.66 23.75 42.74
N GLU A 17 28.45 22.53 43.22
CA GLU A 17 29.54 21.74 43.78
C GLU A 17 30.49 21.36 42.64
N ASP A 18 31.68 21.95 42.68
CA ASP A 18 32.87 21.51 41.96
C ASP A 18 33.14 20.04 42.31
N ILE A 19 32.75 19.11 41.42
CA ILE A 19 33.28 17.75 41.43
C ILE A 19 34.60 17.78 40.66
N GLU A 20 35.67 18.15 41.36
CA GLU A 20 37.04 17.74 41.05
C GLU A 20 37.15 16.24 41.31
N ASP A 21 36.92 15.42 40.29
CA ASP A 21 37.49 14.07 40.15
C ASP A 21 37.58 13.72 38.67
N MET A 22 38.51 14.39 37.98
CA MET A 22 38.79 14.25 36.55
C MET A 22 40.03 13.36 36.32
N GLU A 23 40.18 12.27 37.09
CA GLU A 23 41.35 11.36 36.99
C GLU A 23 41.05 9.88 36.70
N ASP A 24 39.79 9.47 36.49
CA ASP A 24 39.46 8.07 36.13
C ASP A 24 38.69 7.90 34.80
N ILE A 25 38.90 8.80 33.83
CA ILE A 25 38.46 8.64 32.43
C ILE A 25 39.66 8.33 31.51
N GLU A 26 40.53 7.40 31.90
CA GLU A 26 41.62 6.91 31.04
C GLU A 26 41.36 5.54 30.38
N ASN A 27 40.15 4.96 30.51
CA ASN A 27 39.87 3.62 29.97
C ASN A 27 38.63 3.47 29.07
N ILE A 28 38.09 4.56 28.50
CA ILE A 28 37.15 4.48 27.36
C ILE A 28 37.84 4.99 26.09
N GLU A 29 39.11 4.66 25.93
CA GLU A 29 39.76 4.63 24.64
C GLU A 29 39.91 3.16 24.26
N ASN A 30 38.98 2.61 23.45
CA ASN A 30 39.24 1.61 22.39
C ASN A 30 37.92 0.97 21.84
N GLU A 31 37.53 1.42 20.63
CA GLU A 31 37.00 0.60 19.52
C GLU A 31 35.53 0.07 19.51
N PHE A 32 34.83 0.23 18.37
CA PHE A 32 33.49 -0.35 18.04
C PHE A 32 33.59 -1.61 17.18
N ILE A 33 32.64 -2.56 17.21
CA ILE A 33 32.66 -3.84 16.46
C ILE A 33 31.29 -4.10 15.81
N GLN A 34 31.24 -4.42 14.52
CA GLN A 34 30.14 -5.17 13.88
C GLN A 34 30.73 -6.35 13.11
N ILE A 35 30.13 -7.54 13.17
CA ILE A 35 30.47 -8.67 12.29
C ILE A 35 29.43 -8.81 11.18
N VAL A 36 29.87 -8.89 9.91
CA VAL A 36 29.05 -9.30 8.75
C VAL A 36 29.78 -10.48 8.08
N ASP A 37 29.08 -11.60 7.88
CA ASP A 37 29.63 -12.89 7.38
C ASP A 37 30.81 -13.48 8.18
N GLY A 38 30.88 -13.22 9.49
CA GLY A 38 31.98 -13.69 10.34
C GLY A 38 33.22 -12.79 10.34
N GLU A 39 33.25 -11.69 9.58
CA GLU A 39 34.31 -10.67 9.66
C GLU A 39 33.88 -9.37 10.34
N THR A 40 34.75 -8.86 11.22
CA THR A 40 34.56 -7.68 12.08
C THR A 40 34.94 -6.35 11.39
N ILE A 41 34.05 -5.36 11.36
CA ILE A 41 34.27 -3.99 10.91
C ILE A 41 33.95 -3.01 12.05
N ARG A 42 34.86 -2.04 12.27
CA ARG A 42 34.86 -1.06 13.36
C ARG A 42 34.82 0.35 12.80
N THR A 43 33.89 1.25 13.17
CA THR A 43 34.15 2.70 13.11
C THR A 43 33.27 3.52 14.06
N THR A 44 33.87 4.32 14.94
CA THR A 44 33.43 5.70 15.22
C THR A 44 34.61 6.59 14.86
N GLU A 45 34.39 7.61 14.03
CA GLU A 45 35.42 8.62 13.82
C GLU A 45 35.59 9.40 15.12
N LYS A 46 36.78 9.36 15.74
CA LYS A 46 37.15 10.43 16.67
C LYS A 46 37.16 11.75 15.89
N ILE A 47 36.70 12.84 16.51
CA ILE A 47 37.07 14.18 16.04
C ILE A 47 38.60 14.23 16.11
N ASP A 48 39.26 14.28 14.95
CA ASP A 48 40.71 14.48 14.88
C ASP A 48 40.99 15.88 15.38
N GLU A 49 41.34 16.00 16.66
CA GLU A 49 41.54 17.28 17.35
C GLU A 49 42.59 18.15 16.64
N SER A 50 43.47 17.57 15.80
CA SER A 50 44.44 18.32 15.00
C SER A 50 43.83 19.09 13.81
N LYS A 51 42.57 18.81 13.45
CA LYS A 51 41.84 19.46 12.35
C LYS A 51 40.94 20.63 12.80
N TYR A 52 40.87 20.88 14.11
CA TYR A 52 39.99 21.90 14.69
C TYR A 52 40.81 22.84 15.57
N ASP A 53 40.38 24.09 15.71
CA ASP A 53 41.08 25.07 16.55
C ASP A 53 40.97 24.67 18.04
N PHE A 54 39.85 24.06 18.44
CA PHE A 54 39.67 23.35 19.72
C PHE A 54 38.46 22.40 19.63
N VAL A 55 38.38 21.46 20.58
CA VAL A 55 37.31 20.46 20.69
C VAL A 55 36.77 20.46 22.11
N GLU A 56 35.44 20.46 22.25
CA GLU A 56 34.76 20.40 23.56
C GLU A 56 33.91 19.13 23.66
N LYS A 57 33.80 18.58 24.88
CA LYS A 57 33.03 17.37 25.19
C LYS A 57 32.04 17.66 26.30
N TYR A 58 30.83 17.12 26.17
CA TYR A 58 29.73 17.38 27.09
C TYR A 58 28.96 16.10 27.40
N GLN A 59 28.38 16.04 28.59
CA GLN A 59 27.49 14.97 29.04
C GLN A 59 26.12 15.58 29.42
N MET A 60 25.03 14.91 29.05
CA MET A 60 23.65 15.31 29.36
C MET A 60 22.82 14.10 29.75
N GLU A 61 21.86 14.31 30.66
CA GLU A 61 20.83 13.31 30.95
C GLU A 61 19.75 13.31 29.86
N GLU A 62 19.10 12.17 29.66
CA GLU A 62 17.96 12.06 28.75
C GLU A 62 16.87 13.09 29.06
N ARG A 63 16.22 13.62 28.01
CA ARG A 63 15.14 14.62 28.09
C ARG A 63 15.53 15.94 28.76
N THR A 64 16.83 16.22 28.83
CA THR A 64 17.34 17.53 29.23
C THR A 64 17.68 18.38 28.02
N GLN A 65 17.49 19.70 28.15
CA GLN A 65 17.83 20.66 27.12
C GLN A 65 19.06 21.47 27.55
N LYS A 66 19.99 21.70 26.63
CA LYS A 66 21.18 22.54 26.88
C LYS A 66 21.53 23.38 25.67
N THR A 67 21.79 24.66 25.92
CA THR A 67 22.36 25.59 24.94
C THR A 67 23.88 25.55 25.00
N PHE A 68 24.51 25.45 23.84
CA PHE A 68 25.95 25.46 23.65
C PHE A 68 26.34 26.73 22.91
N THR A 69 27.35 27.43 23.41
CA THR A 69 27.85 28.67 22.80
C THR A 69 29.34 28.51 22.51
N ALA A 70 29.72 28.64 21.24
CA ALA A 70 31.10 28.67 20.80
C ALA A 70 31.82 29.92 21.31
N PRO A 71 33.11 29.84 21.63
CA PRO A 71 33.94 31.02 21.85
C PRO A 71 33.84 32.06 20.73
N ASN A 72 33.84 33.35 21.08
CA ASN A 72 33.71 34.46 20.12
C ASN A 72 34.68 34.32 18.93
N GLY A 73 34.12 34.35 17.71
CA GLY A 73 34.87 34.22 16.46
C GLY A 73 35.05 32.79 15.96
N TYR A 74 34.40 31.81 16.60
CA TYR A 74 34.42 30.41 16.22
C TYR A 74 33.00 29.86 15.98
N LYS A 75 32.93 28.81 15.17
CA LYS A 75 31.70 28.08 14.85
C LYS A 75 31.98 26.58 14.88
N VAL A 76 30.95 25.77 15.10
CA VAL A 76 31.06 24.31 15.06
C VAL A 76 31.37 23.86 13.63
N ALA A 77 32.45 23.11 13.47
CA ALA A 77 32.83 22.48 12.21
C ALA A 77 32.57 20.99 12.17
N LYS A 78 32.45 20.30 13.31
CA LYS A 78 32.04 18.90 13.40
C LYS A 78 31.30 18.67 14.70
N ALA A 79 30.22 17.90 14.66
CA ALA A 79 29.50 17.49 15.85
C ALA A 79 29.27 15.97 15.81
N ILE A 80 29.59 15.32 16.93
CA ILE A 80 29.38 13.89 17.12
C ILE A 80 28.69 13.73 18.47
N ALA A 81 27.78 12.77 18.56
CA ALA A 81 27.34 12.32 19.88
C ALA A 81 27.12 10.82 19.92
N TYR A 82 27.07 10.29 21.14
CA TYR A 82 26.76 8.89 21.44
C TYR A 82 25.99 8.82 22.76
N VAL A 83 25.36 7.68 23.02
CA VAL A 83 24.56 7.44 24.22
C VAL A 83 25.03 6.15 24.90
N ASP A 84 25.25 6.19 26.21
CA ASP A 84 25.52 4.99 27.03
C ASP A 84 24.27 4.55 27.81
N LYS A 85 24.14 3.22 28.01
CA LYS A 85 23.11 2.57 28.84
C LYS A 85 23.62 2.18 30.23
N TRP A 86 22.71 2.15 31.21
CA TRP A 86 22.85 1.50 32.51
C TRP A 86 22.05 0.17 32.58
N PRO A 87 22.61 -0.97 33.07
CA PRO A 87 23.99 -1.21 33.50
C PRO A 87 24.92 -1.57 32.31
N PRO A 88 26.25 -1.38 32.46
CA PRO A 88 27.26 -1.41 31.39
C PRO A 88 27.53 -2.78 30.71
N GLU A 89 26.76 -3.82 31.05
CA GLU A 89 27.01 -5.21 30.64
C GLU A 89 26.25 -5.62 29.36
N GLU A 90 25.28 -4.82 28.90
CA GLU A 90 24.60 -4.98 27.60
C GLU A 90 24.78 -3.72 26.74
N LYS A 91 25.48 -3.84 25.62
CA LYS A 91 25.97 -2.70 24.83
C LYS A 91 25.01 -2.32 23.70
N CYS A 92 24.25 -1.25 23.88
CA CYS A 92 23.52 -0.52 22.83
C CYS A 92 24.28 0.79 22.57
N SER A 93 24.86 0.99 21.38
CA SER A 93 25.55 2.24 21.04
C SER A 93 24.98 2.80 19.73
N MET A 94 24.49 4.04 19.76
CA MET A 94 23.90 4.71 18.61
C MET A 94 24.83 5.79 18.07
N ASP A 95 25.01 5.83 16.75
CA ASP A 95 25.60 6.98 16.06
C ASP A 95 24.49 8.00 15.76
N ILE A 96 24.59 9.18 16.38
CA ILE A 96 23.61 10.27 16.31
C ILE A 96 24.24 11.53 15.71
N SER A 97 25.39 11.38 15.06
CA SER A 97 26.18 12.49 14.49
C SER A 97 25.42 13.27 13.42
N VAL A 98 24.56 12.61 12.63
CA VAL A 98 23.87 13.24 11.50
C VAL A 98 22.76 14.21 11.95
N PRO A 99 21.77 13.82 12.77
CA PRO A 99 20.78 14.76 13.30
C PRO A 99 21.46 15.94 14.01
N ILE A 100 22.43 15.67 14.87
CA ILE A 100 23.12 16.73 15.61
C ILE A 100 23.94 17.63 14.69
N SER A 101 24.58 17.07 13.66
CA SER A 101 25.28 17.87 12.65
C SER A 101 24.32 18.78 11.89
N MET A 102 23.11 18.32 11.56
CA MET A 102 22.08 19.19 10.96
C MET A 102 21.70 20.35 11.89
N TYR A 103 21.65 20.11 13.20
CA TYR A 103 21.26 21.13 14.19
C TYR A 103 22.42 22.00 14.72
N SER A 104 23.69 21.69 14.44
CA SER A 104 24.82 22.39 15.08
C SER A 104 25.92 22.88 14.15
N LEU A 105 26.09 22.30 12.96
CA LEU A 105 27.20 22.68 12.07
C LEU A 105 27.07 24.14 11.60
N GLY A 106 28.19 24.86 11.66
CA GLY A 106 28.28 26.25 11.27
C GLY A 106 27.79 27.24 12.33
N LEU A 107 27.30 26.76 13.48
CA LEU A 107 26.73 27.61 14.52
C LEU A 107 27.74 28.04 15.57
N SER A 108 27.61 29.29 16.01
CA SER A 108 28.27 29.83 17.20
C SER A 108 27.41 29.65 18.45
N GLU A 109 26.11 29.39 18.30
CA GLU A 109 25.19 29.07 19.40
C GLU A 109 24.07 28.16 18.89
N PHE A 110 23.76 27.10 19.64
CA PHE A 110 22.73 26.12 19.29
C PHE A 110 22.22 25.41 20.55
N THR A 111 20.99 24.90 20.50
CA THR A 111 20.36 24.23 21.65
C THR A 111 20.01 22.80 21.28
N ILE A 112 20.53 21.83 22.02
CA ILE A 112 20.17 20.42 21.83
C ILE A 112 19.23 20.00 22.95
N ASN A 113 18.14 19.35 22.57
CA ASN A 113 17.33 18.56 23.48
C ASN A 113 17.83 17.11 23.40
N ALA A 114 18.18 16.50 24.53
CA ALA A 114 18.59 15.09 24.62
C ALA A 114 17.37 14.16 24.54
N ASP A 115 16.54 14.38 23.53
CA ASP A 115 15.29 13.67 23.32
C ASP A 115 15.56 12.37 22.54
N PRO A 116 15.24 11.20 23.11
CA PRO A 116 15.39 9.92 22.43
C PRO A 116 14.59 9.83 21.10
N THR A 117 13.53 10.62 20.94
CA THR A 117 12.73 10.63 19.71
C THR A 117 13.46 11.28 18.53
N LEU A 118 14.41 12.21 18.77
CA LEU A 118 15.22 12.86 17.73
C LEU A 118 16.13 11.89 16.98
N VAL A 119 16.28 10.65 17.48
CA VAL A 119 17.24 9.67 16.98
C VAL A 119 16.64 8.26 16.78
N GLY A 120 15.32 8.12 16.93
CA GLY A 120 14.58 6.87 16.74
C GLY A 120 15.00 5.77 17.73
N ASP A 121 14.53 5.87 18.97
CA ASP A 121 14.99 5.09 20.13
C ASP A 121 14.63 3.59 20.14
N PRO A 122 15.62 2.68 20.05
CA PRO A 122 15.43 1.24 20.24
C PRO A 122 16.01 0.71 21.58
N CYS A 123 16.59 1.56 22.43
CA CYS A 123 17.33 1.13 23.62
C CYS A 123 16.49 1.39 24.90
N PRO A 124 15.90 0.36 25.53
CA PRO A 124 15.11 0.54 26.76
C PRO A 124 15.98 0.88 27.98
N GLY A 125 15.60 1.93 28.71
CA GLY A 125 16.21 2.37 29.99
C GLY A 125 16.70 3.82 30.00
N PRO A 126 17.04 4.40 31.17
CA PRO A 126 17.53 5.77 31.30
C PRO A 126 18.91 5.94 30.65
N LYS A 127 19.09 7.05 29.94
CA LYS A 127 20.27 7.30 29.10
C LYS A 127 21.11 8.48 29.55
N THR A 128 22.40 8.37 29.23
CA THR A 128 23.36 9.47 29.31
C THR A 128 23.91 9.75 27.93
N TRP A 129 23.74 10.99 27.47
CA TRP A 129 24.19 11.46 26.16
C TRP A 129 25.56 12.13 26.29
N TYR A 130 26.43 11.88 25.33
CA TYR A 130 27.75 12.49 25.24
C TYR A 130 27.91 13.18 23.90
N PHE A 131 28.30 14.45 23.92
CA PHE A 131 28.50 15.27 22.73
C PHE A 131 29.97 15.65 22.61
N THR A 132 30.47 15.71 21.39
CA THR A 132 31.79 16.26 21.06
C THR A 132 31.65 17.25 19.91
N PHE A 133 32.10 18.48 20.10
CA PHE A 133 32.08 19.54 19.10
C PHE A 133 33.49 19.98 18.74
N GLY A 134 33.84 19.94 17.46
CA GLY A 134 35.07 20.54 16.93
C GLY A 134 34.77 21.92 16.36
N TYR A 135 35.52 22.93 16.79
CA TYR A 135 35.31 24.32 16.39
C TYR A 135 36.39 24.81 15.43
N VAL A 136 36.00 25.68 14.50
CA VAL A 136 36.90 26.41 13.60
C VAL A 136 36.55 27.89 13.63
N LYS A 137 37.50 28.75 13.23
CA LYS A 137 37.20 30.16 13.03
C LYS A 137 36.09 30.40 12.00
N GLU A 138 35.33 31.47 12.19
CA GLU A 138 34.20 31.84 11.32
C GLU A 138 34.56 31.97 9.84
N ASP A 139 35.82 32.33 9.52
CA ASP A 139 36.33 32.49 8.16
C ASP A 139 36.72 31.18 7.46
N VAL A 140 36.67 30.04 8.16
CA VAL A 140 36.93 28.72 7.57
C VAL A 140 35.67 28.19 6.88
N GLU A 141 35.79 27.82 5.61
CA GLU A 141 34.72 27.20 4.84
C GLU A 141 34.52 25.75 5.29
N ILE A 142 33.27 25.37 5.61
CA ILE A 142 32.91 24.02 6.05
C ILE A 142 32.16 23.34 4.90
N ASN A 143 32.66 22.20 4.42
CA ASN A 143 31.91 21.37 3.49
C ASN A 143 30.85 20.57 4.26
N VAL A 144 29.71 21.22 4.52
CA VAL A 144 28.61 20.67 5.33
C VAL A 144 28.02 19.41 4.68
N LEU A 145 27.86 19.41 3.35
CA LEU A 145 27.39 18.26 2.59
C LEU A 145 28.30 17.05 2.77
N GLU A 146 29.62 17.22 2.68
CA GLU A 146 30.56 16.12 2.91
C GLU A 146 30.44 15.56 4.33
N GLN A 147 30.32 16.42 5.36
CA GLN A 147 30.25 15.93 6.74
C GLN A 147 28.94 15.23 7.11
N ILE A 148 27.83 15.64 6.50
CA ILE A 148 26.52 15.00 6.66
C ILE A 148 26.40 13.74 5.78
N ASN A 149 27.11 13.69 4.66
CA ASN A 149 27.04 12.58 3.69
C ASN A 149 28.16 11.53 3.84
N VAL A 150 29.21 11.73 4.65
CA VAL A 150 30.39 10.86 4.64
C VAL A 150 30.15 9.47 5.23
N LYS A 151 29.22 9.28 6.18
CA LYS A 151 28.89 7.95 6.74
C LYS A 151 27.46 7.80 7.28
N GLU A 152 26.44 7.82 6.43
CA GLU A 152 25.15 7.17 6.74
C GLU A 152 25.10 5.61 6.57
N PRO A 153 26.13 4.86 6.12
CA PRO A 153 25.90 3.49 5.68
C PRO A 153 26.02 2.51 6.87
N LYS A 154 25.06 1.59 6.95
CA LYS A 154 24.85 0.51 7.94
C LYS A 154 24.09 0.82 9.23
N LEU A 155 24.22 1.98 9.87
CA LEU A 155 23.63 2.15 11.22
C LEU A 155 22.13 2.53 11.22
N TYR A 156 21.64 3.12 10.12
CA TYR A 156 20.20 3.30 9.87
C TYR A 156 19.57 1.98 9.39
N GLU A 157 20.26 1.25 8.50
CA GLU A 157 19.88 -0.12 8.11
C GLU A 157 19.84 -1.08 9.30
N ILE A 158 20.80 -1.02 10.24
CA ILE A 158 20.76 -1.83 11.48
C ILE A 158 19.60 -1.39 12.38
N ARG A 159 19.22 -0.11 12.39
CA ARG A 159 18.10 0.38 13.21
C ARG A 159 16.75 -0.10 12.66
N GLN A 160 16.53 0.06 11.36
CA GLN A 160 15.35 -0.46 10.69
C GLN A 160 15.35 -1.99 10.69
N PHE A 161 16.48 -2.65 10.39
CA PHE A 161 16.65 -4.11 10.53
C PHE A 161 16.42 -4.61 11.96
N LEU A 162 16.79 -3.87 13.01
CA LEU A 162 16.52 -4.26 14.39
C LEU A 162 15.05 -3.99 14.78
N GLN A 163 14.40 -2.96 14.22
CA GLN A 163 12.96 -2.75 14.37
C GLN A 163 12.18 -3.85 13.63
N ASP A 164 12.54 -4.13 12.38
CA ASP A 164 11.98 -5.19 11.54
C ASP A 164 12.36 -6.62 12.05
N ARG A 165 13.48 -6.80 12.78
CA ARG A 165 13.82 -8.06 13.51
C ARG A 165 13.20 -8.17 14.89
N MET A 166 12.90 -7.07 15.56
CA MET A 166 12.10 -7.11 16.78
C MET A 166 10.68 -7.59 16.47
N ASP A 167 10.20 -7.33 15.25
CA ASP A 167 8.95 -7.84 14.71
C ASP A 167 9.06 -9.21 13.99
N SER A 168 10.27 -9.66 13.59
CA SER A 168 10.49 -10.99 12.99
C SER A 168 11.33 -11.92 13.88
N ARG A 169 10.64 -12.80 14.61
CA ARG A 169 11.27 -13.96 15.25
C ARG A 169 11.29 -15.15 14.30
N ASP A 170 12.45 -15.81 14.20
CA ASP A 170 12.61 -17.11 13.55
C ASP A 170 11.67 -18.13 14.21
N VAL A 171 10.67 -18.59 13.46
CA VAL A 171 9.71 -19.61 13.91
C VAL A 171 10.38 -20.97 13.79
N GLU A 172 10.55 -21.68 14.91
CA GLU A 172 10.92 -23.09 14.87
C GLU A 172 9.75 -23.91 14.29
N VAL A 173 9.84 -24.25 13.01
CA VAL A 173 8.97 -25.23 12.36
C VAL A 173 8.99 -26.52 13.18
N ILE A 174 7.80 -27.04 13.53
CA ILE A 174 7.66 -28.31 14.25
C ILE A 174 8.40 -29.40 13.47
N ASP A 175 9.45 -29.95 14.07
CA ASP A 175 9.98 -31.24 13.66
C ASP A 175 8.88 -32.29 13.80
N SER A 176 8.39 -32.77 12.66
CA SER A 176 7.44 -33.89 12.52
C SER A 176 7.82 -35.16 13.28
N SER A 177 9.02 -35.21 13.88
CA SER A 177 9.54 -36.31 14.69
C SER A 177 9.20 -36.25 16.20
N ARG A 178 8.61 -35.16 16.74
CA ARG A 178 8.20 -35.10 18.16
C ARG A 178 6.97 -35.97 18.43
N SER A 179 7.01 -36.73 19.54
CA SER A 179 5.90 -37.59 19.97
C SER A 179 4.66 -36.75 20.30
N LEU A 180 3.60 -36.92 19.53
CA LEU A 180 2.28 -36.36 19.79
C LEU A 180 1.80 -36.73 21.22
N PRO A 181 1.06 -35.85 21.91
CA PRO A 181 0.39 -36.22 23.14
C PRO A 181 -0.49 -37.46 22.91
N GLU A 182 -0.54 -38.40 23.87
CA GLU A 182 -1.34 -39.64 23.76
C GLU A 182 -2.82 -39.36 23.41
N ILE A 183 -3.31 -38.17 23.74
CA ILE A 183 -4.68 -37.70 23.45
C ILE A 183 -4.99 -37.60 21.94
N CYS A 184 -3.97 -37.43 21.08
CA CYS A 184 -4.15 -37.36 19.63
C CYS A 184 -4.16 -38.75 18.96
N ASN A 185 -3.93 -39.85 19.69
CA ASN A 185 -4.00 -41.20 19.12
C ASN A 185 -5.48 -41.60 18.96
N ASP A 186 -5.94 -41.67 17.71
CA ASP A 186 -7.27 -42.14 17.27
C ASP A 186 -8.46 -41.14 17.35
N GLN A 187 -8.21 -39.83 17.53
CA GLN A 187 -9.27 -38.80 17.47
C GLN A 187 -8.92 -37.64 16.51
N ASP A 188 -9.74 -37.49 15.46
CA ASP A 188 -9.63 -36.41 14.46
C ASP A 188 -10.84 -35.44 14.54
N THR A 189 -11.62 -35.51 15.62
CA THR A 189 -12.83 -34.70 15.85
C THR A 189 -12.97 -34.35 17.31
N PHE A 190 -13.10 -33.06 17.60
CA PHE A 190 -13.27 -32.49 18.93
C PHE A 190 -14.59 -31.73 18.96
N SER A 191 -15.43 -31.97 19.96
CA SER A 191 -16.77 -31.36 20.06
C SER A 191 -17.00 -30.82 21.46
N TYR A 192 -17.60 -29.62 21.51
CA TYR A 192 -17.93 -28.90 22.71
C TYR A 192 -19.39 -28.42 22.64
N ASP A 193 -20.23 -28.85 23.59
CA ASP A 193 -21.66 -28.57 23.70
C ASP A 193 -21.95 -27.61 24.89
N PHE A 194 -22.24 -26.35 24.58
CA PHE A 194 -22.47 -25.27 25.55
C PHE A 194 -23.95 -25.14 25.94
N ASN A 195 -24.62 -26.27 26.21
CA ASN A 195 -26.07 -26.28 26.39
C ASN A 195 -26.55 -25.72 27.76
N ASN A 196 -25.70 -25.68 28.79
CA ASN A 196 -26.11 -25.31 30.17
C ASN A 196 -25.00 -24.73 31.09
N ASN A 197 -23.76 -24.52 30.61
CA ASN A 197 -22.66 -24.03 31.44
C ASN A 197 -21.62 -23.25 30.60
N LEU A 198 -20.90 -22.32 31.22
CA LEU A 198 -19.78 -21.57 30.60
C LEU A 198 -18.48 -22.40 30.51
N LEU A 199 -18.47 -23.57 31.14
CA LEU A 199 -17.37 -24.54 31.16
C LEU A 199 -17.91 -25.90 30.78
N GLU A 200 -17.35 -26.50 29.72
CA GLU A 200 -17.53 -27.90 29.44
C GLU A 200 -16.20 -28.64 29.59
N SER A 201 -15.97 -29.16 30.80
CA SER A 201 -14.90 -30.12 31.06
C SER A 201 -15.47 -31.53 30.88
N SER A 202 -15.44 -32.08 29.66
CA SER A 202 -15.43 -33.55 29.55
C SER A 202 -14.06 -34.01 30.03
N SER A 203 -13.94 -35.18 30.67
CA SER A 203 -12.84 -35.61 31.56
C SER A 203 -11.38 -35.57 31.02
N LEU A 204 -11.13 -35.01 29.82
CA LEU A 204 -9.83 -34.80 29.18
C LEU A 204 -9.74 -33.49 28.33
N HIS A 205 -10.78 -32.65 28.22
CA HIS A 205 -10.83 -31.50 27.30
C HIS A 205 -11.41 -30.26 27.99
N GLU A 206 -10.69 -29.14 28.00
CA GLU A 206 -11.16 -27.86 28.57
C GLU A 206 -11.30 -26.81 27.45
N ALA A 207 -12.54 -26.43 27.12
CA ALA A 207 -12.84 -25.19 26.42
C ALA A 207 -13.59 -24.27 27.40
N ALA A 208 -13.15 -23.01 27.49
CA ALA A 208 -13.63 -22.08 28.51
C ALA A 208 -13.85 -20.67 27.95
N LEU A 209 -14.80 -19.97 28.57
CA LEU A 209 -15.01 -18.54 28.35
C LEU A 209 -14.08 -17.73 29.28
N TRP A 210 -13.26 -16.86 28.70
CA TRP A 210 -12.27 -16.05 29.42
C TRP A 210 -12.64 -14.58 29.41
N ASN A 211 -12.38 -13.86 30.50
CA ASN A 211 -12.43 -12.40 30.59
C ASN A 211 -11.03 -11.82 30.41
N LYS A 212 -10.83 -10.91 29.45
CA LYS A 212 -9.56 -10.19 29.31
C LYS A 212 -9.51 -9.04 30.32
N ASN A 213 -8.49 -9.05 31.18
CA ASN A 213 -8.26 -7.96 32.11
C ASN A 213 -7.60 -6.78 31.37
N LEU A 214 -8.27 -5.63 31.29
CA LEU A 214 -7.75 -4.42 30.63
C LEU A 214 -6.49 -3.87 31.32
N ASP A 215 -6.33 -4.14 32.62
CA ASP A 215 -5.17 -3.68 33.40
C ASP A 215 -3.98 -4.65 33.30
N ASN A 216 -4.19 -5.89 32.83
CA ASN A 216 -3.14 -6.89 32.65
C ASN A 216 -3.52 -7.92 31.55
N PRO A 217 -3.24 -7.61 30.27
CA PRO A 217 -3.64 -8.44 29.12
C PRO A 217 -3.11 -9.87 29.15
N ASP A 218 -2.01 -10.11 29.85
CA ASP A 218 -1.29 -11.40 29.88
C ASP A 218 -1.88 -12.41 30.89
N GLU A 219 -2.86 -12.01 31.71
CA GLU A 219 -3.48 -12.87 32.73
C GLU A 219 -5.02 -12.89 32.61
N PRO A 220 -5.60 -13.68 31.67
CA PRO A 220 -7.05 -13.80 31.54
C PRO A 220 -7.68 -14.52 32.75
N THR A 221 -8.90 -14.13 33.12
CA THR A 221 -9.64 -14.73 34.25
C THR A 221 -10.87 -15.50 33.76
N LEU A 222 -11.14 -16.67 34.36
CA LEU A 222 -12.29 -17.52 34.00
C LEU A 222 -13.61 -16.81 34.35
N LEU A 223 -14.54 -16.69 33.40
CA LEU A 223 -15.82 -16.00 33.63
C LEU A 223 -16.81 -16.93 34.38
N SER A 224 -17.35 -16.48 35.52
CA SER A 224 -18.34 -17.23 36.29
C SER A 224 -19.77 -16.89 35.82
N SER A 225 -20.68 -17.86 35.87
CA SER A 225 -22.10 -17.64 35.52
C SER A 225 -22.81 -16.65 36.46
N SER A 226 -22.23 -16.35 37.62
CA SER A 226 -22.67 -15.32 38.55
C SER A 226 -22.40 -13.89 38.09
N ASP A 227 -21.55 -13.71 37.09
CA ASP A 227 -21.03 -12.39 36.69
C ASP A 227 -21.85 -11.76 35.56
N LEU A 228 -22.84 -12.49 35.01
CA LEU A 228 -23.78 -12.02 34.00
C LEU A 228 -24.91 -11.22 34.64
N LYS A 229 -24.94 -9.89 34.44
CA LYS A 229 -26.04 -8.99 34.87
C LYS A 229 -26.74 -8.38 33.65
N PHE A 230 -28.01 -8.02 33.80
CA PHE A 230 -28.80 -7.39 32.74
C PHE A 230 -29.48 -6.12 33.27
N GLU A 231 -29.27 -4.98 32.60
CA GLU A 231 -29.95 -3.71 32.83
C GLU A 231 -30.68 -3.27 31.55
N ASP A 232 -31.98 -2.97 31.65
CA ASP A 232 -32.83 -2.51 30.53
C ASP A 232 -32.80 -3.37 29.25
N GLY A 233 -32.56 -4.68 29.41
CA GLY A 233 -32.49 -5.63 28.30
C GLY A 233 -31.11 -5.69 27.62
N ILE A 234 -30.14 -4.93 28.13
CA ILE A 234 -28.74 -4.94 27.73
C ILE A 234 -27.96 -5.70 28.81
N LEU A 235 -27.06 -6.58 28.38
CA LEU A 235 -26.15 -7.27 29.30
C LEU A 235 -25.14 -6.25 29.85
N ASP A 236 -25.15 -6.06 31.17
CA ASP A 236 -24.20 -5.22 31.90
C ASP A 236 -22.99 -6.06 32.32
N LEU A 237 -21.96 -6.03 31.48
CA LEU A 237 -20.61 -6.45 31.83
C LEU A 237 -19.77 -5.18 31.99
N GLU A 238 -19.69 -4.66 33.21
CA GLU A 238 -18.88 -3.47 33.55
C GLU A 238 -17.42 -3.57 33.06
N ASN A 239 -16.89 -4.77 32.81
CA ASN A 239 -15.59 -5.03 32.19
C ASN A 239 -15.75 -5.89 30.93
N ARG A 240 -15.55 -5.25 29.77
CA ARG A 240 -15.68 -5.80 28.40
C ARG A 240 -14.60 -6.87 28.13
N LEU A 241 -14.80 -7.71 27.12
CA LEU A 241 -13.87 -8.72 26.54
C LEU A 241 -14.06 -10.18 27.03
N SER A 242 -15.09 -10.87 26.54
CA SER A 242 -15.24 -12.33 26.74
C SER A 242 -15.10 -13.13 25.45
N TYR A 243 -14.15 -14.06 25.37
CA TYR A 243 -13.88 -14.89 24.18
C TYR A 243 -13.84 -16.38 24.52
N LEU A 244 -14.13 -17.22 23.52
CA LEU A 244 -13.99 -18.67 23.62
C LEU A 244 -12.69 -19.09 22.95
N THR A 245 -11.74 -19.60 23.74
CA THR A 245 -10.49 -20.18 23.23
C THR A 245 -10.53 -21.69 23.34
N LEU A 246 -10.02 -22.34 22.31
CA LEU A 246 -9.92 -23.78 22.21
C LEU A 246 -8.52 -24.24 22.63
N PRO A 247 -8.37 -25.44 23.22
CA PRO A 247 -7.09 -25.88 23.76
C PRO A 247 -5.93 -25.90 22.75
N ASP A 248 -4.77 -25.37 23.15
CA ASP A 248 -3.55 -25.26 22.33
C ASP A 248 -3.03 -26.58 21.75
N TYR A 249 -3.38 -27.74 22.35
CA TYR A 249 -2.97 -29.05 21.84
C TYR A 249 -3.75 -29.51 20.60
N LEU A 250 -4.89 -28.88 20.28
CA LEU A 250 -5.73 -29.27 19.16
C LEU A 250 -5.01 -29.14 17.82
N THR A 251 -4.17 -28.11 17.65
CA THR A 251 -3.41 -27.92 16.41
C THR A 251 -2.50 -29.11 16.12
N SER A 252 -1.79 -29.60 17.16
CA SER A 252 -0.94 -30.79 17.03
C SER A 252 -1.72 -32.05 16.67
N CYS A 253 -2.98 -32.17 17.10
CA CYS A 253 -3.83 -33.30 16.73
C CYS A 253 -4.39 -33.17 15.30
N LEU A 254 -4.75 -31.96 14.87
CA LEU A 254 -5.40 -31.67 13.59
C LEU A 254 -4.43 -31.49 12.43
N ALA A 255 -3.15 -31.20 12.68
CA ALA A 255 -2.12 -31.02 11.65
C ALA A 255 -1.75 -32.30 10.86
N ARG A 256 -2.47 -33.40 11.07
CA ARG A 256 -2.26 -34.67 10.34
C ARG A 256 -2.79 -34.65 8.92
N GLN A 257 -3.81 -33.85 8.65
CA GLN A 257 -4.37 -33.66 7.32
C GLN A 257 -4.37 -32.16 7.12
N ASP A 258 -3.81 -31.66 6.02
CA ASP A 258 -3.65 -30.22 5.70
C ASP A 258 -4.99 -29.48 5.48
N ASN A 259 -5.99 -29.77 6.31
CA ASN A 259 -7.32 -29.23 6.25
C ASN A 259 -7.98 -29.23 7.64
N ILE A 260 -8.78 -28.21 7.91
CA ILE A 260 -9.52 -28.09 9.17
C ILE A 260 -10.93 -27.61 8.85
N GLU A 261 -11.92 -28.24 9.46
CA GLU A 261 -13.30 -27.75 9.51
C GLU A 261 -13.63 -27.33 10.95
N ILE A 262 -14.08 -26.10 11.12
CA ILE A 262 -14.66 -25.56 12.36
C ILE A 262 -16.16 -25.40 12.13
N SER A 263 -16.95 -26.24 12.77
CA SER A 263 -18.41 -26.17 12.76
C SER A 263 -18.92 -25.52 14.04
N LEU A 264 -19.86 -24.57 13.90
CA LEU A 264 -20.43 -23.81 14.99
C LEU A 264 -21.96 -23.77 14.85
N ARG A 265 -22.66 -23.70 15.97
CA ARG A 265 -24.08 -23.35 15.97
C ARG A 265 -24.28 -22.07 16.77
N ILE A 266 -24.66 -20.99 16.09
CA ILE A 266 -24.70 -19.65 16.68
C ILE A 266 -26.08 -19.00 16.61
N LYS A 267 -26.33 -18.03 17.49
CA LYS A 267 -27.52 -17.19 17.46
C LYS A 267 -27.21 -15.80 18.04
N ILE A 268 -27.69 -14.74 17.37
CA ILE A 268 -27.78 -13.42 17.99
C ILE A 268 -28.98 -13.46 18.96
N PRO A 269 -28.78 -13.27 20.27
CA PRO A 269 -29.83 -13.45 21.26
C PRO A 269 -30.91 -12.39 21.14
N THR A 270 -32.13 -12.78 21.51
CA THR A 270 -33.21 -11.86 21.89
C THR A 270 -33.33 -11.84 23.41
N TYR A 271 -34.13 -10.93 23.97
CA TYR A 271 -34.33 -10.80 25.42
C TYR A 271 -34.62 -12.13 26.14
N GLU A 272 -35.36 -13.05 25.52
CA GLU A 272 -35.71 -14.34 26.12
C GLU A 272 -34.53 -15.33 26.22
N ASP A 273 -33.43 -15.08 25.51
CA ASP A 273 -32.29 -16.00 25.41
C ASP A 273 -31.17 -15.76 26.45
N ALA A 274 -31.37 -14.80 27.38
CA ALA A 274 -30.41 -14.32 28.39
C ALA A 274 -29.86 -15.38 29.39
N ILE A 275 -30.29 -16.64 29.32
CA ILE A 275 -29.92 -17.72 30.25
C ILE A 275 -28.96 -18.77 29.67
N ARG A 276 -28.51 -18.60 28.42
CA ARG A 276 -27.59 -19.52 27.72
C ARG A 276 -26.13 -19.03 27.79
N PRO A 277 -25.14 -19.91 27.53
CA PRO A 277 -23.75 -19.49 27.39
C PRO A 277 -23.59 -18.42 26.31
N LEU A 278 -22.99 -17.30 26.71
CA LEU A 278 -22.94 -16.05 25.96
C LEU A 278 -21.49 -15.66 25.74
N ILE A 279 -21.13 -15.40 24.49
CA ILE A 279 -19.85 -14.79 24.09
C ILE A 279 -20.11 -13.29 23.86
N THR A 280 -19.23 -12.45 24.39
CA THR A 280 -19.34 -10.99 24.29
C THR A 280 -18.23 -10.44 23.38
N ASN A 281 -18.18 -9.14 23.16
CA ASN A 281 -17.28 -8.57 22.15
C ASN A 281 -15.80 -8.67 22.56
N THR A 282 -14.91 -8.53 21.58
CA THR A 282 -13.52 -8.12 21.77
C THR A 282 -13.20 -6.88 20.95
N LEU A 283 -12.14 -6.12 21.30
CA LEU A 283 -11.64 -5.05 20.44
C LEU A 283 -11.29 -5.63 19.07
N PHE A 284 -11.63 -4.95 17.97
CA PHE A 284 -11.23 -5.32 16.61
C PHE A 284 -9.70 -5.48 16.51
N GLU A 285 -8.95 -4.66 17.26
CA GLU A 285 -7.51 -4.74 17.47
C GLU A 285 -7.06 -6.12 17.97
N ALA A 286 -7.88 -6.85 18.74
CA ALA A 286 -7.53 -8.19 19.22
C ALA A 286 -7.58 -9.27 18.12
N CYS A 287 -8.48 -9.15 17.13
CA CYS A 287 -8.48 -10.05 15.97
C CYS A 287 -7.39 -9.71 14.96
N GLY A 288 -6.87 -8.47 14.99
CA GLY A 288 -5.86 -7.99 14.05
C GLY A 288 -4.43 -8.04 14.57
N GLN A 289 -4.17 -7.92 15.88
CA GLN A 289 -2.81 -7.58 16.38
C GLN A 289 -2.14 -8.64 17.26
N ILE A 290 -2.86 -9.43 18.09
CA ILE A 290 -2.24 -9.97 19.32
C ILE A 290 -2.08 -11.51 19.37
N GLU A 291 -2.80 -12.29 18.55
CA GLU A 291 -2.72 -13.77 18.56
C GLU A 291 -2.80 -14.38 17.15
N LEU A 292 -1.84 -15.25 16.78
CA LEU A 292 -1.84 -16.02 15.53
C LEU A 292 -2.98 -17.05 15.51
N GLY A 293 -3.99 -16.88 14.63
CA GLY A 293 -5.16 -17.74 14.70
C GLY A 293 -6.24 -17.61 13.63
N VAL A 294 -7.40 -18.20 13.94
CA VAL A 294 -8.68 -18.04 13.21
C VAL A 294 -9.62 -17.21 14.06
N CYS A 295 -10.09 -16.08 13.52
CA CYS A 295 -11.13 -15.23 14.12
C CYS A 295 -12.40 -15.29 13.28
N LEU A 296 -13.53 -15.60 13.91
CA LEU A 296 -14.88 -15.48 13.34
C LEU A 296 -15.64 -14.38 14.08
N PHE A 297 -16.21 -13.44 13.33
CA PHE A 297 -16.91 -12.29 13.87
C PHE A 297 -18.15 -11.97 13.03
N LEU A 298 -19.09 -11.22 13.58
CA LEU A 298 -20.20 -10.64 12.82
C LEU A 298 -19.93 -9.14 12.60
N THR A 299 -20.38 -8.57 11.49
CA THR A 299 -20.29 -7.12 11.21
C THR A 299 -21.62 -6.61 10.67
N PRO A 300 -22.03 -5.36 10.98
CA PRO A 300 -23.11 -4.73 10.25
C PRO A 300 -22.75 -4.55 8.76
N PRO A 301 -23.72 -4.49 7.85
CA PRO A 301 -23.49 -4.09 6.46
C PRO A 301 -23.06 -2.61 6.39
N ASP A 302 -22.17 -2.29 5.46
CA ASP A 302 -21.69 -0.92 5.23
C ASP A 302 -22.85 0.05 4.97
N GLU A 303 -22.76 1.29 5.48
CA GLU A 303 -23.69 2.40 5.22
C GLU A 303 -25.14 2.22 5.74
N VAL A 304 -25.38 1.35 6.73
CA VAL A 304 -26.72 1.18 7.34
C VAL A 304 -26.72 1.57 8.81
N ASP A 305 -27.38 2.69 9.14
CA ASP A 305 -27.72 3.03 10.52
C ASP A 305 -28.72 2.01 11.09
N ASN A 306 -28.30 1.29 12.14
CA ASN A 306 -29.12 0.36 12.93
C ASN A 306 -29.67 -0.85 12.11
N PRO A 307 -28.79 -1.76 11.65
CA PRO A 307 -29.16 -2.81 10.73
C PRO A 307 -30.00 -3.91 11.40
N ASP A 308 -30.95 -4.47 10.64
CA ASP A 308 -31.80 -5.60 11.07
C ASP A 308 -31.14 -6.97 10.85
N TYR A 309 -29.94 -7.00 10.24
CA TYR A 309 -29.13 -8.20 10.00
C TYR A 309 -27.63 -7.90 10.08
N TYR A 310 -26.83 -8.96 10.22
CA TYR A 310 -25.38 -8.91 10.28
C TYR A 310 -24.76 -9.85 9.24
N LEU A 311 -23.52 -9.57 8.85
CA LEU A 311 -22.70 -10.38 7.96
C LEU A 311 -21.70 -11.19 8.77
N LEU A 312 -21.43 -12.44 8.39
CA LEU A 312 -20.41 -13.26 9.01
C LEU A 312 -19.04 -13.03 8.36
N GLY A 313 -18.11 -12.50 9.13
CA GLY A 313 -16.71 -12.26 8.76
C GLY A 313 -15.77 -13.31 9.35
N PHE A 314 -14.66 -13.51 8.65
CA PHE A 314 -13.55 -14.38 9.02
C PHE A 314 -12.24 -13.64 8.78
N TYR A 315 -11.29 -13.80 9.70
CA TYR A 315 -9.93 -13.28 9.59
C TYR A 315 -8.93 -14.33 10.06
N SER A 316 -7.75 -14.38 9.41
CA SER A 316 -6.60 -15.16 9.86
C SER A 316 -5.32 -14.39 9.60
N GLY A 317 -4.46 -14.17 10.60
CA GLY A 317 -3.22 -13.39 10.52
C GLY A 317 -2.79 -12.78 11.85
N GLN A 318 -1.68 -12.01 11.86
CA GLN A 318 -1.28 -11.17 13.01
C GLN A 318 -0.50 -9.92 12.55
N ASN A 319 -0.99 -8.72 12.87
CA ASN A 319 -0.35 -7.43 12.57
C ASN A 319 0.89 -7.15 13.43
N GLU A 320 0.96 -7.55 14.71
CA GLU A 320 2.17 -7.29 15.54
C GLU A 320 3.41 -8.01 15.01
N ASN A 321 3.24 -9.16 14.35
CA ASN A 321 4.34 -9.94 13.77
C ASN A 321 4.49 -9.74 12.26
N SER A 322 3.78 -8.77 11.67
CA SER A 322 3.75 -8.53 10.22
C SER A 322 3.45 -9.78 9.36
N ILE A 323 2.74 -10.77 9.92
CA ILE A 323 2.34 -11.96 9.19
C ILE A 323 1.07 -11.61 8.43
N ALA A 324 1.24 -11.37 7.13
CA ALA A 324 0.16 -11.02 6.23
C ALA A 324 -0.94 -12.09 6.26
N GLY A 325 -2.17 -11.65 6.51
CA GLY A 325 -3.32 -12.52 6.77
C GLY A 325 -4.56 -12.06 6.01
N PHE A 326 -5.46 -13.00 5.71
CA PHE A 326 -6.60 -12.75 4.84
C PHE A 326 -7.93 -12.61 5.58
N LYS A 327 -8.81 -11.79 4.99
CA LYS A 327 -10.15 -11.48 5.52
C LYS A 327 -11.22 -11.83 4.49
N PHE A 328 -12.25 -12.55 4.92
CA PHE A 328 -13.39 -12.91 4.07
C PHE A 328 -14.73 -12.65 4.75
N PHE A 329 -15.74 -12.28 3.96
CA PHE A 329 -17.10 -12.06 4.44
C PHE A 329 -18.12 -12.92 3.69
N ALA A 330 -18.90 -13.71 4.44
CA ALA A 330 -20.05 -14.48 3.95
C ALA A 330 -21.27 -13.58 3.72
N THR A 331 -21.10 -12.64 2.79
CA THR A 331 -22.08 -11.62 2.37
C THR A 331 -23.38 -12.19 1.79
N GLN A 332 -23.44 -13.49 1.46
CA GLN A 332 -24.64 -14.13 0.89
C GLN A 332 -25.65 -14.61 1.94
N THR A 333 -25.32 -14.57 3.23
CA THR A 333 -26.18 -15.13 4.28
C THR A 333 -26.32 -14.15 5.43
N PRO A 334 -27.30 -13.22 5.37
CA PRO A 334 -27.58 -12.31 6.46
C PRO A 334 -28.00 -13.09 7.72
N ILE A 335 -27.40 -12.71 8.85
CA ILE A 335 -27.62 -13.28 10.16
C ILE A 335 -28.58 -12.37 10.93
N TYR A 336 -29.77 -12.88 11.24
CA TYR A 336 -30.81 -12.13 11.93
C TYR A 336 -30.84 -12.43 13.43
N ALA A 337 -31.22 -11.45 14.23
CA ALA A 337 -31.51 -11.65 15.65
C ALA A 337 -32.63 -12.69 15.86
N GLY A 338 -32.47 -13.53 16.88
CA GLY A 338 -33.49 -14.51 17.28
C GLY A 338 -33.43 -15.86 16.56
N GLN A 339 -32.58 -16.05 15.55
CA GLN A 339 -32.48 -17.27 14.74
C GLN A 339 -31.19 -18.05 15.03
N TRP A 340 -31.26 -19.39 14.95
CA TRP A 340 -30.10 -20.27 15.03
C TRP A 340 -29.55 -20.54 13.64
N TYR A 341 -28.23 -20.49 13.50
CA TYR A 341 -27.50 -20.77 12.27
C TYR A 341 -26.45 -21.86 12.50
N ASP A 342 -26.36 -22.80 11.57
CA ASP A 342 -25.26 -23.77 11.51
C ASP A 342 -24.17 -23.24 10.57
N ILE A 343 -22.99 -22.96 11.12
CA ILE A 343 -21.84 -22.41 10.42
C ILE A 343 -20.76 -23.49 10.27
N LYS A 344 -20.11 -23.57 9.11
CA LYS A 344 -18.89 -24.36 8.92
C LYS A 344 -17.83 -23.52 8.22
N LEU A 345 -16.70 -23.34 8.86
CA LEU A 345 -15.49 -22.80 8.25
C LEU A 345 -14.60 -23.97 7.83
N LYS A 346 -14.25 -24.06 6.55
CA LYS A 346 -13.32 -25.06 6.00
C LYS A 346 -12.07 -24.37 5.48
N LEU A 347 -10.91 -24.81 5.92
CA LEU A 347 -9.60 -24.29 5.52
C LEU A 347 -8.84 -25.36 4.73
N GLU A 348 -8.43 -25.04 3.50
CA GLU A 348 -7.61 -25.87 2.60
C GLU A 348 -6.43 -25.04 2.07
N LEU A 349 -5.50 -24.68 2.96
CA LEU A 349 -4.52 -23.64 2.66
C LEU A 349 -3.25 -24.14 1.95
N ASN A 350 -2.90 -25.43 2.11
CA ASN A 350 -1.75 -26.06 1.44
C ASN A 350 -2.14 -26.83 0.15
N ALA A 351 -3.26 -26.45 -0.48
CA ALA A 351 -3.69 -27.04 -1.74
C ALA A 351 -3.00 -26.35 -2.94
N VAL A 352 -3.00 -27.01 -4.11
CA VAL A 352 -2.52 -26.38 -5.37
C VAL A 352 -3.22 -25.06 -5.64
N THR A 353 -4.54 -25.00 -5.36
CA THR A 353 -5.29 -23.76 -5.21
C THR A 353 -5.82 -23.71 -3.79
N PRO A 354 -5.24 -22.86 -2.93
CA PRO A 354 -5.71 -22.67 -1.57
C PRO A 354 -7.18 -22.23 -1.54
N ALA A 355 -7.92 -22.63 -0.50
CA ALA A 355 -9.32 -22.25 -0.36
C ALA A 355 -9.77 -22.07 1.08
N VAL A 356 -10.67 -21.11 1.29
CA VAL A 356 -11.47 -20.95 2.51
C VAL A 356 -12.94 -21.10 2.14
N SER A 357 -13.73 -21.88 2.88
CA SER A 357 -15.18 -21.95 2.68
C SER A 357 -15.92 -21.62 3.97
N ILE A 358 -16.85 -20.66 3.91
CA ILE A 358 -17.77 -20.33 4.99
C ILE A 358 -19.16 -20.81 4.58
N VAL A 359 -19.64 -21.86 5.22
CA VAL A 359 -20.97 -22.44 5.00
C VAL A 359 -21.90 -21.94 6.09
N VAL A 360 -23.06 -21.37 5.74
CA VAL A 360 -24.10 -20.94 6.69
C VAL A 360 -25.43 -21.57 6.27
N ASP A 361 -26.03 -22.41 7.12
CA ASP A 361 -27.25 -23.18 6.81
C ASP A 361 -27.21 -23.85 5.41
N ASP A 362 -26.10 -24.55 5.15
CA ASP A 362 -25.79 -25.21 3.87
C ASP A 362 -25.54 -24.27 2.67
N VAL A 363 -25.54 -22.95 2.85
CA VAL A 363 -25.12 -21.96 1.85
C VAL A 363 -23.60 -21.82 1.88
N VAL A 364 -22.92 -22.26 0.82
CA VAL A 364 -21.45 -22.23 0.72
C VAL A 364 -20.97 -20.89 0.15
N ASN A 365 -20.10 -20.20 0.89
CA ASN A 365 -19.30 -19.06 0.44
C ASN A 365 -17.85 -19.54 0.32
N LYS A 366 -17.41 -19.94 -0.88
CA LYS A 366 -16.05 -20.44 -1.14
C LYS A 366 -15.18 -19.32 -1.71
N PHE A 367 -13.98 -19.16 -1.16
CA PHE A 367 -12.99 -18.17 -1.51
C PHE A 367 -11.71 -18.90 -1.92
N THR A 368 -11.23 -18.65 -3.13
CA THR A 368 -9.98 -19.23 -3.68
C THR A 368 -8.99 -18.17 -4.15
N SER A 369 -9.37 -16.90 -4.04
CA SER A 369 -8.57 -15.74 -4.40
C SER A 369 -8.17 -15.01 -3.13
N PHE A 370 -6.87 -14.90 -2.89
CA PHE A 370 -6.27 -14.19 -1.78
C PHE A 370 -5.57 -12.98 -2.40
N PRO A 371 -6.03 -11.74 -2.17
CA PRO A 371 -5.37 -10.55 -2.71
C PRO A 371 -3.90 -10.49 -2.23
N GLU A 372 -2.97 -10.05 -3.08
CA GLU A 372 -1.52 -9.98 -2.72
C GLU A 372 -1.26 -9.12 -1.47
N TRP A 373 -2.11 -8.13 -1.18
CA TRP A 373 -2.05 -7.28 0.00
C TRP A 373 -2.65 -7.91 1.27
N ASP A 374 -3.37 -9.03 1.15
CA ASP A 374 -4.06 -9.75 2.22
C ASP A 374 -3.35 -11.08 2.58
N GLY A 375 -2.08 -11.24 2.21
CA GLY A 375 -1.20 -12.32 2.68
C GLY A 375 -1.20 -13.64 1.90
N ASP A 376 -0.11 -14.40 2.04
CA ASP A 376 0.10 -15.68 1.34
C ASP A 376 -0.61 -16.83 2.09
N PRO A 377 -1.55 -17.54 1.46
CA PRO A 377 -2.23 -18.68 2.07
C PRO A 377 -1.30 -19.81 2.52
N LYS A 378 -0.14 -20.00 1.87
CA LYS A 378 0.87 -20.99 2.30
C LYS A 378 1.56 -20.56 3.58
N ILE A 379 1.89 -19.27 3.70
CA ILE A 379 2.46 -18.73 4.94
C ILE A 379 1.44 -18.90 6.07
N ALA A 380 0.19 -18.47 5.85
CA ALA A 380 -0.88 -18.68 6.84
C ALA A 380 -1.09 -20.17 7.20
N HIS A 381 -0.93 -21.09 6.24
CA HIS A 381 -0.92 -22.54 6.51
C HIS A 381 0.20 -22.94 7.46
N GLU A 382 1.44 -22.54 7.20
CA GLU A 382 2.58 -22.88 8.07
C GLU A 382 2.34 -22.44 9.53
N TYR A 383 1.78 -21.25 9.72
CA TYR A 383 1.46 -20.71 11.04
C TYR A 383 0.26 -21.35 11.71
N LEU A 384 -0.87 -21.50 10.99
CA LEU A 384 -2.10 -22.08 11.56
C LEU A 384 -1.92 -23.52 12.02
N PHE A 385 -0.97 -24.24 11.43
CA PHE A 385 -0.65 -25.62 11.73
C PHE A 385 0.59 -25.76 12.65
N SER A 386 1.08 -24.65 13.23
CA SER A 386 2.17 -24.61 14.20
C SER A 386 1.69 -24.69 15.67
N ASN A 387 2.61 -24.78 16.63
CA ASN A 387 2.31 -24.74 18.07
C ASN A 387 1.98 -23.33 18.58
N GLU A 388 2.16 -22.31 17.74
CA GLU A 388 1.85 -20.92 18.04
C GLU A 388 0.39 -20.58 17.70
N SER A 389 -0.32 -21.43 16.94
CA SER A 389 -1.69 -21.13 16.56
C SER A 389 -2.66 -21.18 17.74
N ARG A 390 -3.63 -20.27 17.72
CA ARG A 390 -4.74 -20.17 18.67
C ARG A 390 -6.06 -20.12 17.89
N TYR A 391 -7.09 -20.79 18.40
CA TYR A 391 -8.43 -20.72 17.82
C TYR A 391 -9.36 -20.02 18.79
N SER A 392 -9.81 -18.82 18.41
CA SER A 392 -10.60 -17.94 19.27
C SER A 392 -11.87 -17.48 18.55
N LEU A 393 -12.99 -17.43 19.27
CA LEU A 393 -14.31 -17.04 18.75
C LEU A 393 -14.83 -15.79 19.48
N PHE A 394 -15.35 -14.82 18.73
CA PHE A 394 -15.61 -13.44 19.23
C PHE A 394 -16.99 -12.88 18.82
N GLY A 395 -17.50 -11.90 19.59
CA GLY A 395 -18.67 -11.05 19.28
C GLY A 395 -18.32 -9.70 18.61
N ILE A 396 -19.33 -8.91 18.22
CA ILE A 396 -19.19 -7.67 17.38
C ILE A 396 -18.79 -6.42 18.19
N ARG A 397 -17.90 -5.58 17.61
CA ARG A 397 -17.82 -4.13 17.83
C ARG A 397 -18.10 -3.40 16.50
N ASN A 398 -18.95 -2.38 16.53
CA ASN A 398 -19.31 -1.58 15.36
C ASN A 398 -18.30 -0.43 15.21
N ASP A 399 -17.22 -0.62 14.44
CA ASP A 399 -16.12 0.36 14.32
C ASP A 399 -16.26 1.31 13.11
N PHE A 400 -17.43 1.41 12.46
CA PHE A 400 -17.60 2.29 11.30
C PHE A 400 -17.99 3.75 11.62
N ASN A 401 -18.25 4.08 12.89
CA ASN A 401 -18.38 5.46 13.34
C ASN A 401 -17.48 5.67 14.55
N GLU A 402 -16.30 6.22 14.33
CA GLU A 402 -15.70 7.02 15.38
C GLU A 402 -16.75 8.07 15.79
N TRP A 403 -17.04 8.17 17.09
CA TRP A 403 -17.83 9.23 17.76
C TRP A 403 -19.30 9.01 18.17
N GLU A 404 -20.00 7.89 17.92
CA GLU A 404 -21.35 7.69 18.51
C GLU A 404 -21.65 6.26 19.03
N GLU A 405 -22.16 6.20 20.27
CA GLU A 405 -22.68 5.09 21.10
C GLU A 405 -22.27 3.62 20.80
N ASP A 406 -21.56 3.00 21.76
CA ASP A 406 -21.20 1.57 21.82
C ASP A 406 -22.40 0.62 21.60
N THR A 407 -22.63 0.17 20.37
CA THR A 407 -23.65 -0.86 20.06
C THR A 407 -23.03 -2.25 19.99
N ASN A 408 -22.91 -2.91 21.16
CA ASN A 408 -22.37 -4.27 21.26
C ASN A 408 -23.44 -5.31 20.95
N VAL A 409 -23.12 -6.29 20.09
CA VAL A 409 -24.03 -7.38 19.73
C VAL A 409 -23.48 -8.70 20.26
N PRO A 410 -24.09 -9.29 21.32
CA PRO A 410 -23.60 -10.54 21.88
C PRO A 410 -23.94 -11.73 20.98
N LEU A 411 -23.22 -12.84 21.16
CA LEU A 411 -23.40 -14.09 20.42
C LEU A 411 -23.63 -15.27 21.36
N LEU A 412 -24.67 -16.05 21.09
CA LEU A 412 -24.86 -17.37 21.70
C LEU A 412 -24.20 -18.43 20.84
N VAL A 413 -23.44 -19.33 21.48
CA VAL A 413 -22.86 -20.50 20.84
C VAL A 413 -23.40 -21.74 21.54
N ASP A 414 -24.09 -22.60 20.80
CA ASP A 414 -24.70 -23.84 21.31
C ASP A 414 -23.68 -24.99 21.25
N LYS A 415 -22.86 -24.99 20.19
CA LYS A 415 -21.96 -26.08 19.86
C LYS A 415 -20.77 -25.58 19.05
N VAL A 416 -19.60 -26.12 19.35
CA VAL A 416 -18.38 -26.01 18.53
C VAL A 416 -17.89 -27.41 18.21
N THR A 417 -17.46 -27.65 16.97
CA THR A 417 -16.84 -28.90 16.55
C THR A 417 -15.69 -28.60 15.62
N ILE A 418 -14.55 -29.24 15.84
CA ILE A 418 -13.36 -29.07 15.02
C ILE A 418 -12.90 -30.44 14.57
N GLN A 419 -12.67 -30.60 13.28
CA GLN A 419 -12.29 -31.88 12.70
C GLN A 419 -11.49 -31.70 11.41
N ASN A 420 -10.75 -32.74 11.03
CA ASN A 420 -10.31 -32.89 9.64
C ASN A 420 -11.51 -33.37 8.80
N PHE A 421 -11.65 -32.88 7.56
CA PHE A 421 -12.74 -33.29 6.67
C PHE A 421 -12.24 -34.09 5.47
N SER A 422 -13.07 -35.02 5.00
CA SER A 422 -12.74 -35.88 3.86
C SER A 422 -12.68 -35.07 2.56
N LYS A 423 -11.59 -35.26 1.80
CA LYS A 423 -11.42 -34.75 0.43
C LYS A 423 -11.98 -35.69 -0.65
N ILE A 424 -12.82 -36.66 -0.30
CA ILE A 424 -13.39 -37.60 -1.31
C ILE A 424 -14.52 -36.91 -2.07
N GLN A 425 -14.35 -36.76 -3.38
CA GLN A 425 -15.38 -36.22 -4.25
C GLN A 425 -16.47 -37.27 -4.54
N GLU A 426 -17.72 -36.92 -4.29
CA GLU A 426 -18.89 -37.73 -4.70
C GLU A 426 -19.23 -37.48 -6.19
N SER A 427 -18.30 -37.82 -7.08
CA SER A 427 -18.34 -37.47 -8.50
C SER A 427 -19.58 -38.01 -9.24
N GLU A 428 -20.10 -39.18 -8.86
CA GLU A 428 -21.34 -39.74 -9.44
C GLU A 428 -22.56 -38.85 -9.12
N GLU A 429 -22.63 -38.32 -7.90
CA GLU A 429 -23.72 -37.43 -7.49
C GLU A 429 -23.59 -36.09 -8.22
N ILE A 430 -22.39 -35.52 -8.31
CA ILE A 430 -22.13 -34.29 -9.07
C ILE A 430 -22.58 -34.44 -10.51
N ASN A 431 -22.18 -35.50 -11.20
CA ASN A 431 -22.55 -35.76 -12.61
C ASN A 431 -24.07 -35.91 -12.79
N SER A 432 -24.75 -36.57 -11.85
CA SER A 432 -26.21 -36.69 -11.84
C SER A 432 -26.89 -35.32 -11.70
N LEU A 433 -26.42 -34.48 -10.78
CA LEU A 433 -26.97 -33.14 -10.54
C LEU A 433 -26.71 -32.21 -11.73
N LEU A 434 -25.52 -32.26 -12.35
CA LEU A 434 -25.19 -31.51 -13.57
C LEU A 434 -26.10 -31.90 -14.73
N THR A 435 -26.37 -33.19 -14.93
CA THR A 435 -27.28 -33.68 -15.98
C THR A 435 -28.70 -33.14 -15.79
N GLN A 436 -29.18 -33.08 -14.54
CA GLN A 436 -30.48 -32.50 -14.22
C GLN A 436 -30.49 -30.98 -14.46
N LEU A 437 -29.42 -30.27 -14.12
CA LEU A 437 -29.29 -28.84 -14.42
C LEU A 437 -29.27 -28.56 -15.93
N ILE A 438 -28.56 -29.37 -16.73
CA ILE A 438 -28.57 -29.27 -18.20
C ILE A 438 -30.01 -29.42 -18.71
N THR A 439 -30.72 -30.46 -18.25
CA THR A 439 -32.12 -30.70 -18.63
C THR A 439 -33.02 -29.52 -18.24
N ASN A 440 -32.78 -28.91 -17.08
CA ASN A 440 -33.51 -27.72 -16.65
C ASN A 440 -33.25 -26.52 -17.58
N ILE A 441 -31.99 -26.24 -17.91
CA ILE A 441 -31.58 -25.17 -18.82
C ILE A 441 -32.24 -25.35 -20.20
N GLU A 442 -32.15 -26.55 -20.77
CA GLU A 442 -32.74 -26.86 -22.09
C GLU A 442 -34.26 -26.67 -22.14
N ASN A 443 -34.94 -26.91 -21.01
CA ASN A 443 -36.38 -26.75 -20.87
C ASN A 443 -36.80 -25.38 -20.31
N ASN A 444 -35.85 -24.45 -20.09
CA ASN A 444 -36.08 -23.16 -19.45
C ASN A 444 -36.80 -23.26 -18.08
N SER A 445 -36.40 -24.25 -17.27
CA SER A 445 -36.90 -24.53 -15.92
C SER A 445 -35.92 -24.06 -14.85
N THR A 446 -36.44 -23.55 -13.73
CA THR A 446 -35.64 -23.12 -12.56
C THR A 446 -35.73 -24.08 -11.38
N GLN A 447 -36.43 -25.21 -11.55
CA GLN A 447 -36.72 -26.15 -10.47
C GLN A 447 -35.45 -26.75 -9.86
N ASN A 448 -35.29 -26.64 -8.53
CA ASN A 448 -34.15 -27.18 -7.78
C ASN A 448 -32.77 -26.60 -8.16
N ASN A 449 -32.69 -25.56 -9.02
CA ASN A 449 -31.39 -25.01 -9.43
C ASN A 449 -30.55 -24.54 -8.24
N LYS A 450 -31.19 -23.89 -7.24
CA LYS A 450 -30.53 -23.47 -5.99
C LYS A 450 -29.94 -24.64 -5.21
N SER A 451 -30.76 -25.67 -4.95
CA SER A 451 -30.34 -26.82 -4.16
C SER A 451 -29.27 -27.65 -4.88
N HIS A 452 -29.36 -27.78 -6.20
CA HIS A 452 -28.32 -28.44 -7.00
C HIS A 452 -27.02 -27.64 -6.99
N TYR A 453 -27.06 -26.31 -7.15
CA TYR A 453 -25.89 -25.45 -7.01
C TYR A 453 -25.19 -25.63 -5.66
N GLN A 454 -25.93 -25.52 -4.55
CA GLN A 454 -25.39 -25.69 -3.20
C GLN A 454 -24.81 -27.11 -2.97
N ARG A 455 -25.49 -28.15 -3.48
CA ARG A 455 -25.02 -29.53 -3.35
C ARG A 455 -23.78 -29.80 -4.19
N ILE A 456 -23.71 -29.31 -5.43
CA ILE A 456 -22.53 -29.48 -6.28
C ILE A 456 -21.33 -28.76 -5.68
N THR A 457 -21.48 -27.50 -5.30
CA THR A 457 -20.37 -26.70 -4.72
C THR A 457 -19.86 -27.26 -3.40
N SER A 458 -20.73 -27.91 -2.59
CA SER A 458 -20.31 -28.60 -1.36
C SER A 458 -19.64 -29.95 -1.59
N LEU A 459 -19.93 -30.63 -2.70
CA LEU A 459 -19.33 -31.93 -3.04
C LEU A 459 -18.03 -31.80 -3.84
N PHE A 460 -17.87 -30.71 -4.61
CA PHE A 460 -16.73 -30.52 -5.50
C PHE A 460 -15.46 -30.13 -4.72
N VAL A 461 -14.46 -31.00 -4.79
CA VAL A 461 -13.16 -30.87 -4.09
C VAL A 461 -12.00 -30.73 -5.08
N GLY A 462 -12.29 -30.60 -6.38
CA GLY A 462 -11.29 -30.38 -7.42
C GLY A 462 -10.82 -31.63 -8.17
N ASP A 463 -11.45 -32.79 -7.94
CA ASP A 463 -11.14 -34.00 -8.72
C ASP A 463 -11.78 -33.90 -10.11
N TRP A 464 -11.04 -33.33 -11.07
CA TRP A 464 -11.55 -32.95 -12.39
C TRP A 464 -11.93 -34.14 -13.26
N ASP A 465 -11.07 -35.15 -13.35
CA ASP A 465 -11.15 -36.18 -14.39
C ASP A 465 -12.51 -36.90 -14.40
N PRO A 466 -13.10 -37.30 -13.24
CA PRO A 466 -14.40 -37.97 -13.19
C PRO A 466 -15.62 -37.10 -13.54
N VAL A 467 -15.52 -35.77 -13.47
CA VAL A 467 -16.65 -34.84 -13.70
C VAL A 467 -16.50 -33.99 -14.97
N SER A 468 -15.30 -33.98 -15.56
CA SER A 468 -14.90 -33.13 -16.68
C SER A 468 -15.93 -33.07 -17.82
N SER A 469 -16.38 -34.21 -18.34
CA SER A 469 -17.35 -34.25 -19.45
C SER A 469 -18.67 -33.55 -19.09
N ASN A 470 -19.24 -33.84 -17.93
CA ASN A 470 -20.50 -33.25 -17.49
C ASN A 470 -20.37 -31.76 -17.17
N VAL A 471 -19.22 -31.33 -16.64
CA VAL A 471 -18.95 -29.90 -16.42
C VAL A 471 -18.86 -29.17 -17.76
N LEU A 472 -18.14 -29.71 -18.75
CA LEU A 472 -18.02 -29.08 -20.07
C LEU A 472 -19.36 -29.03 -20.83
N ASP A 473 -20.17 -30.10 -20.75
CA ASP A 473 -21.53 -30.13 -21.31
C ASP A 473 -22.43 -29.09 -20.62
N TYR A 474 -22.28 -28.96 -19.29
CA TYR A 474 -23.00 -27.98 -18.50
C TYR A 474 -22.65 -26.54 -18.88
N LEU A 475 -21.35 -26.21 -18.96
CA LEU A 475 -20.87 -24.89 -19.39
C LEU A 475 -21.37 -24.56 -20.80
N SER A 476 -21.30 -25.53 -21.71
CA SER A 476 -21.80 -25.38 -23.09
C SER A 476 -23.32 -25.11 -23.12
N ALA A 477 -24.10 -25.76 -22.24
CA ALA A 477 -25.53 -25.51 -22.11
C ALA A 477 -25.80 -24.09 -21.60
N VAL A 478 -25.12 -23.64 -20.54
CA VAL A 478 -25.26 -22.27 -20.02
C VAL A 478 -24.92 -21.24 -21.11
N GLU A 479 -23.79 -21.39 -21.79
CA GLU A 479 -23.36 -20.45 -22.84
C GLU A 479 -24.31 -20.41 -24.05
N LYS A 480 -24.91 -21.55 -24.40
CA LYS A 480 -25.85 -21.68 -25.53
C LYS A 480 -27.22 -21.08 -25.21
N TYR A 481 -27.77 -21.34 -24.02
CA TYR A 481 -29.15 -21.00 -23.68
C TYR A 481 -29.26 -19.72 -22.84
N GLU A 482 -28.28 -19.41 -22.00
CA GLU A 482 -28.27 -18.23 -21.12
C GLU A 482 -27.25 -17.15 -21.54
N GLY A 483 -26.32 -17.48 -22.45
CA GLY A 483 -25.31 -16.57 -22.98
C GLY A 483 -24.09 -16.40 -22.06
N SER A 484 -23.29 -15.35 -22.32
CA SER A 484 -22.15 -14.97 -21.47
C SER A 484 -22.62 -14.67 -20.03
N ILE A 485 -21.76 -14.95 -19.04
CA ILE A 485 -21.96 -14.55 -17.65
C ILE A 485 -22.01 -13.02 -17.57
N TYR A 486 -21.09 -12.36 -18.26
CA TYR A 486 -20.96 -10.91 -18.29
C TYR A 486 -21.65 -10.33 -19.54
N PRO A 487 -22.63 -9.42 -19.40
CA PRO A 487 -23.14 -8.64 -20.52
C PRO A 487 -22.11 -7.57 -20.93
N PRO A 488 -22.11 -7.11 -22.19
CA PRO A 488 -21.30 -5.95 -22.57
C PRO A 488 -21.66 -4.74 -21.70
N THR A 489 -20.65 -4.10 -21.10
CA THR A 489 -20.72 -2.81 -20.37
C THR A 489 -21.60 -2.70 -19.13
N VAL A 490 -22.12 -3.81 -18.66
CA VAL A 490 -22.87 -3.84 -17.41
C VAL A 490 -21.95 -4.37 -16.33
N LYS A 491 -21.77 -3.58 -15.26
CA LYS A 491 -21.18 -4.08 -14.02
C LYS A 491 -22.07 -5.19 -13.50
N THR A 492 -21.50 -6.38 -13.34
CA THR A 492 -22.24 -7.60 -13.03
C THR A 492 -21.87 -8.06 -11.63
N ASN A 493 -22.87 -8.10 -10.75
CA ASN A 493 -22.76 -8.79 -9.47
C ASN A 493 -23.07 -10.27 -9.69
N ILE A 494 -22.07 -11.15 -9.55
CA ILE A 494 -22.26 -12.60 -9.76
C ILE A 494 -23.38 -13.17 -8.87
N LYS A 495 -23.56 -12.63 -7.66
CA LYS A 495 -24.54 -13.12 -6.68
C LYS A 495 -25.99 -12.85 -7.10
N THR A 496 -26.23 -11.90 -7.99
CA THR A 496 -27.58 -11.56 -8.48
C THR A 496 -27.98 -12.36 -9.72
N LEU A 497 -27.05 -13.12 -10.30
CA LEU A 497 -27.31 -13.97 -11.46
C LEU A 497 -28.09 -15.24 -11.11
N SER A 498 -28.57 -15.95 -12.13
CA SER A 498 -29.15 -17.29 -11.96
C SER A 498 -28.15 -18.23 -11.27
N TYR A 499 -28.64 -19.17 -10.44
CA TYR A 499 -27.78 -20.19 -9.82
C TYR A 499 -27.00 -21.02 -10.85
N THR A 500 -27.52 -21.11 -12.08
CA THR A 500 -26.81 -21.73 -13.20
C THR A 500 -25.62 -20.90 -13.67
N LYS A 501 -25.75 -19.57 -13.83
CA LYS A 501 -24.60 -18.70 -14.11
C LYS A 501 -23.61 -18.62 -12.96
N GLN A 502 -24.07 -18.64 -11.71
CA GLN A 502 -23.19 -18.70 -10.53
C GLN A 502 -22.35 -19.98 -10.52
N LEU A 503 -22.96 -21.14 -10.79
CA LEU A 503 -22.23 -22.41 -10.89
C LEU A 503 -21.27 -22.43 -12.10
N ALA A 504 -21.68 -21.85 -13.23
CA ALA A 504 -20.80 -21.73 -14.39
C ALA A 504 -19.59 -20.84 -14.10
N HIS A 505 -19.79 -19.71 -13.41
CA HIS A 505 -18.69 -18.84 -12.95
C HIS A 505 -17.73 -19.61 -12.04
N PHE A 506 -18.27 -20.33 -11.04
CA PHE A 506 -17.51 -21.18 -10.13
C PHE A 506 -16.61 -22.18 -10.87
N PHE A 507 -17.16 -22.95 -11.82
CA PHE A 507 -16.35 -23.90 -12.58
C PHE A 507 -15.34 -23.21 -13.49
N LYS A 508 -15.69 -22.08 -14.13
CA LYS A 508 -14.77 -21.33 -14.99
C LYS A 508 -13.58 -20.78 -14.20
N GLU A 509 -13.80 -20.24 -12.99
CA GLU A 509 -12.71 -19.79 -12.12
C GLU A 509 -11.80 -20.96 -11.75
N TRP A 510 -12.40 -22.07 -11.31
CA TRP A 510 -11.63 -23.25 -10.93
C TRP A 510 -10.80 -23.80 -12.11
N ILE A 511 -11.41 -23.92 -13.29
CA ILE A 511 -10.72 -24.36 -14.53
C ILE A 511 -9.59 -23.40 -14.88
N PHE A 512 -9.82 -22.08 -14.81
CA PHE A 512 -8.82 -21.06 -15.09
C PHE A 512 -7.60 -21.20 -14.17
N ASP A 513 -7.83 -21.35 -12.86
CA ASP A 513 -6.75 -21.39 -11.86
C ASP A 513 -6.02 -22.74 -11.83
N ASN A 514 -6.70 -23.85 -12.15
CA ASN A 514 -6.16 -25.21 -11.94
C ASN A 514 -5.79 -25.97 -13.21
N LEU A 515 -6.38 -25.63 -14.35
CA LEU A 515 -6.17 -26.38 -15.61
C LEU A 515 -5.40 -25.59 -16.67
N PHE A 516 -5.45 -24.25 -16.64
CA PHE A 516 -4.61 -23.39 -17.49
C PHE A 516 -3.22 -23.16 -16.87
N ILE A 517 -2.60 -24.25 -16.44
CA ILE A 517 -1.21 -24.34 -15.95
C ILE A 517 -0.47 -25.39 -16.77
N GLU A 518 0.86 -25.27 -16.90
CA GLU A 518 1.67 -26.04 -17.87
C GLU A 518 1.37 -27.55 -17.85
N ASP A 519 1.35 -28.16 -16.66
CA ASP A 519 1.19 -29.60 -16.49
C ASP A 519 -0.24 -30.11 -16.76
N GLN A 520 -1.26 -29.25 -16.70
CA GLN A 520 -2.67 -29.62 -16.85
C GLN A 520 -3.29 -29.16 -18.17
N ILE A 521 -2.63 -28.26 -18.90
CA ILE A 521 -3.21 -27.54 -20.05
C ILE A 521 -3.72 -28.45 -21.17
N LYS A 522 -3.11 -29.62 -21.33
CA LYS A 522 -3.55 -30.64 -22.30
C LYS A 522 -4.94 -31.20 -22.00
N LYS A 523 -5.40 -31.15 -20.75
CA LYS A 523 -6.75 -31.58 -20.35
C LYS A 523 -7.84 -30.62 -20.83
N VAL A 524 -7.47 -29.38 -21.12
CA VAL A 524 -8.36 -28.29 -21.53
C VAL A 524 -7.95 -27.68 -22.87
N GLU A 525 -7.22 -28.44 -23.69
CA GLU A 525 -6.85 -28.01 -25.03
C GLU A 525 -8.11 -27.72 -25.86
N ASN A 526 -8.15 -26.55 -26.49
CA ASN A 526 -9.29 -25.99 -27.24
C ASN A 526 -10.47 -25.52 -26.38
N LEU A 527 -10.34 -25.45 -25.06
CA LEU A 527 -11.36 -24.85 -24.21
C LEU A 527 -11.22 -23.33 -24.21
N SER A 528 -12.21 -22.63 -24.73
CA SER A 528 -12.34 -21.17 -24.65
C SER A 528 -13.60 -20.79 -23.90
N PHE A 529 -13.59 -19.67 -23.17
CA PHE A 529 -14.77 -19.18 -22.48
C PHE A 529 -15.49 -18.13 -23.33
N LYS A 530 -16.83 -18.18 -23.36
CA LYS A 530 -17.65 -17.23 -24.14
C LYS A 530 -17.45 -15.76 -23.74
N GLU A 531 -17.01 -15.51 -22.51
CA GLU A 531 -16.70 -14.15 -22.03
C GLU A 531 -15.59 -13.47 -22.87
N THR A 532 -14.76 -14.22 -23.59
CA THR A 532 -13.81 -13.66 -24.57
C THR A 532 -14.48 -12.79 -25.62
N GLU A 533 -15.76 -13.05 -25.96
CA GLU A 533 -16.54 -12.24 -26.92
C GLU A 533 -16.86 -10.84 -26.38
N ILE A 534 -16.79 -10.68 -25.05
CA ILE A 534 -17.06 -9.43 -24.34
C ILE A 534 -15.75 -8.68 -24.10
N PHE A 535 -14.80 -9.35 -23.45
CA PHE A 535 -13.48 -8.83 -23.15
C PHE A 535 -12.52 -10.01 -22.91
N PRO A 536 -11.31 -10.04 -23.50
CA PRO A 536 -10.64 -8.95 -24.24
C PRO A 536 -11.12 -8.76 -25.69
N GLY A 537 -12.05 -9.57 -26.16
CA GLY A 537 -12.63 -9.48 -27.51
C GLY A 537 -12.33 -10.72 -28.35
N SER A 538 -13.15 -10.95 -29.38
CA SER A 538 -12.99 -12.10 -30.27
C SER A 538 -11.81 -11.94 -31.22
N VAL A 539 -11.13 -13.06 -31.50
CA VAL A 539 -10.24 -13.21 -32.66
C VAL A 539 -11.05 -13.53 -33.93
N ALA A 540 -10.41 -13.45 -35.10
CA ALA A 540 -11.00 -13.91 -36.36
C ALA A 540 -11.35 -15.42 -36.27
N SER A 541 -12.39 -15.87 -36.98
CA SER A 541 -12.90 -17.26 -36.88
C SER A 541 -11.95 -18.34 -37.39
N SER A 542 -10.90 -17.97 -38.13
CA SER A 542 -9.85 -18.88 -38.61
C SER A 542 -8.57 -18.07 -38.76
N PRO A 543 -7.94 -17.67 -37.65
CA PRO A 543 -6.77 -16.82 -37.69
C PRO A 543 -5.59 -17.60 -38.28
N GLN A 544 -4.71 -16.90 -38.98
CA GLN A 544 -3.48 -17.46 -39.48
C GLN A 544 -2.47 -17.56 -38.32
N THR A 545 -2.12 -18.79 -37.97
CA THR A 545 -1.03 -19.03 -37.03
C THR A 545 0.33 -18.88 -37.72
N ILE A 546 1.32 -18.40 -36.96
CA ILE A 546 2.69 -18.18 -37.39
C ILE A 546 3.67 -18.73 -36.36
N SER A 547 4.91 -18.94 -36.80
CA SER A 547 6.05 -19.18 -35.93
C SER A 547 7.06 -18.06 -36.12
N ARG A 548 7.54 -17.48 -35.03
CA ARG A 548 8.46 -16.34 -35.07
C ARG A 548 9.52 -16.49 -33.99
N THR A 549 10.78 -16.27 -34.39
CA THR A 549 11.88 -16.06 -33.45
C THR A 549 12.03 -14.56 -33.20
N ILE A 550 12.00 -14.15 -31.94
CA ILE A 550 12.11 -12.77 -31.49
C ILE A 550 13.35 -12.60 -30.62
N GLU A 551 13.93 -11.40 -30.60
CA GLU A 551 14.90 -10.98 -29.60
C GLU A 551 14.20 -10.29 -28.44
N VAL A 552 14.56 -10.67 -27.21
CA VAL A 552 14.04 -10.11 -25.96
C VAL A 552 15.22 -9.56 -25.16
N ASN A 553 15.09 -8.32 -24.67
CA ASN A 553 16.05 -7.80 -23.71
C ASN A 553 15.82 -8.42 -22.34
N GLY A 554 16.65 -9.38 -22.00
CA GLY A 554 16.68 -10.09 -20.73
C GLY A 554 17.46 -9.41 -19.62
N THR A 555 17.94 -8.18 -19.84
CA THR A 555 18.59 -7.40 -18.79
C THR A 555 17.54 -6.50 -18.14
N TYR A 556 17.44 -6.58 -16.82
CA TYR A 556 16.60 -5.71 -16.00
C TYR A 556 17.15 -5.65 -14.58
N ASN A 557 17.25 -4.43 -14.06
CA ASN A 557 17.54 -4.18 -12.65
C ASN A 557 16.67 -3.01 -12.19
N GLU A 558 16.18 -3.09 -10.97
CA GLU A 558 15.59 -1.98 -10.23
C GLU A 558 16.59 -0.83 -10.08
N SER A 559 16.06 0.34 -9.72
CA SER A 559 16.92 1.49 -9.46
C SER A 559 17.47 1.40 -8.04
N PRO A 560 18.77 1.60 -7.83
CA PRO A 560 19.35 1.58 -6.49
C PRO A 560 18.96 2.77 -5.61
N GLY A 561 18.21 3.75 -6.14
CA GLY A 561 17.94 5.02 -5.44
C GLY A 561 16.49 5.49 -5.43
N TYR A 562 15.58 4.76 -6.06
CA TYR A 562 14.14 5.03 -6.01
C TYR A 562 13.36 3.78 -6.46
N HIS A 563 12.10 3.65 -6.02
CA HIS A 563 11.21 2.59 -6.47
C HIS A 563 10.17 3.12 -7.45
N PHE A 564 9.88 2.33 -8.49
CA PHE A 564 8.62 2.44 -9.22
C PHE A 564 7.63 1.40 -8.67
N ASN A 565 6.34 1.67 -8.69
CA ASN A 565 5.35 0.65 -8.28
C ASN A 565 5.48 -0.61 -9.16
N ASN A 566 5.52 -1.80 -8.54
CA ASN A 566 5.68 -3.09 -9.21
C ASN A 566 6.99 -3.24 -9.99
N ASP A 567 8.12 -2.71 -9.51
CA ASP A 567 9.42 -2.76 -10.20
C ASP A 567 10.20 -4.06 -10.02
N GLU A 568 9.65 -5.06 -9.34
CA GLU A 568 10.27 -6.38 -9.15
C GLU A 568 10.43 -7.14 -10.47
N THR A 569 9.67 -6.74 -11.49
CA THR A 569 9.74 -7.32 -12.84
C THR A 569 9.51 -6.29 -13.95
N VAL A 570 9.87 -6.67 -15.18
CA VAL A 570 9.55 -5.91 -16.39
C VAL A 570 8.93 -6.79 -17.47
N LEU A 571 7.90 -6.24 -18.14
CA LEU A 571 7.24 -6.89 -19.26
C LEU A 571 7.98 -6.59 -20.58
N ARG A 572 8.22 -7.63 -21.38
CA ARG A 572 8.80 -7.55 -22.72
C ARG A 572 7.78 -8.02 -23.78
N PRO A 573 7.38 -7.15 -24.72
CA PRO A 573 6.39 -7.49 -25.74
C PRO A 573 6.98 -8.46 -26.77
N THR A 574 6.12 -9.33 -27.31
CA THR A 574 6.49 -10.27 -28.38
C THR A 574 5.90 -9.89 -29.74
N GLY A 575 4.88 -9.02 -29.76
CA GLY A 575 4.08 -8.73 -30.96
C GLY A 575 3.25 -9.92 -31.45
N LEU A 576 2.96 -10.87 -30.57
CA LEU A 576 2.20 -12.09 -30.85
C LEU A 576 1.03 -12.24 -29.86
N TYR A 577 0.01 -12.98 -30.28
CA TYR A 577 -1.23 -13.19 -29.55
C TYR A 577 -1.58 -14.69 -29.52
N ALA A 578 -1.98 -15.21 -28.36
CA ALA A 578 -2.48 -16.57 -28.21
C ALA A 578 -3.98 -16.62 -28.54
N GLU A 579 -4.39 -17.55 -29.41
CA GLU A 579 -5.81 -17.82 -29.67
C GLU A 579 -6.48 -18.40 -28.41
N PRO A 580 -7.72 -17.97 -28.06
CA PRO A 580 -8.43 -18.50 -26.90
C PRO A 580 -8.48 -20.04 -26.87
N GLY A 581 -7.95 -20.64 -25.81
CA GLY A 581 -7.93 -22.08 -25.58
C GLY A 581 -6.91 -22.88 -26.40
N LYS A 582 -6.16 -22.26 -27.33
CA LYS A 582 -5.15 -22.96 -28.14
C LYS A 582 -3.79 -22.96 -27.47
N ILE A 583 -3.07 -24.06 -27.62
CA ILE A 583 -1.70 -24.18 -27.14
C ILE A 583 -0.76 -23.43 -28.07
N VAL A 584 0.05 -22.55 -27.49
CA VAL A 584 1.23 -21.92 -28.09
C VAL A 584 2.47 -22.57 -27.49
N THR A 585 3.49 -22.81 -28.31
CA THR A 585 4.76 -23.38 -27.85
C THR A 585 5.82 -22.30 -27.79
N ILE A 586 6.47 -22.16 -26.63
CA ILE A 586 7.61 -21.26 -26.39
C ILE A 586 8.87 -22.10 -26.29
N GLU A 587 9.88 -21.76 -27.09
CA GLU A 587 11.21 -22.37 -27.03
C GLU A 587 12.22 -21.32 -26.59
N VAL A 588 12.87 -21.56 -25.45
CA VAL A 588 13.85 -20.67 -24.83
C VAL A 588 15.22 -21.36 -24.78
N PRO A 589 16.33 -20.61 -24.79
CA PRO A 589 17.64 -21.20 -24.67
C PRO A 589 17.98 -21.46 -23.19
N LYS A 590 19.05 -22.22 -22.93
CA LYS A 590 19.37 -22.74 -21.58
C LYS A 590 19.67 -21.65 -20.56
N GLU A 591 20.07 -20.47 -21.04
CA GLU A 591 20.44 -19.30 -20.24
C GLU A 591 19.27 -18.76 -19.41
N VAL A 592 18.02 -19.09 -19.76
CA VAL A 592 16.80 -18.60 -19.11
C VAL A 592 16.28 -19.51 -17.99
N LEU A 593 16.61 -20.82 -18.03
CA LEU A 593 15.87 -21.85 -17.28
C LEU A 593 15.86 -21.67 -15.75
N ASP A 594 16.95 -21.15 -15.20
CA ASP A 594 17.13 -20.96 -13.75
C ASP A 594 17.07 -19.47 -13.34
N LYS A 595 16.55 -18.60 -14.21
CA LYS A 595 16.51 -17.14 -14.01
C LYS A 595 15.18 -16.61 -13.50
N GLY A 596 14.21 -17.48 -13.23
CA GLY A 596 12.88 -17.07 -12.73
C GLY A 596 12.02 -16.33 -13.77
N TRP A 597 12.36 -16.40 -15.06
CA TRP A 597 11.56 -15.75 -16.10
C TRP A 597 10.20 -16.42 -16.26
N LEU A 598 9.18 -15.60 -16.52
CA LEU A 598 7.84 -16.08 -16.81
C LEU A 598 7.41 -15.65 -18.22
N VAL A 599 6.41 -16.32 -18.76
CA VAL A 599 5.63 -15.86 -19.91
C VAL A 599 4.20 -15.62 -19.47
N GLN A 600 3.65 -14.46 -19.81
CA GLN A 600 2.27 -14.08 -19.54
C GLN A 600 1.46 -14.08 -20.84
N VAL A 601 0.24 -14.62 -20.78
CA VAL A 601 -0.76 -14.54 -21.84
C VAL A 601 -1.88 -13.61 -21.37
N GLY A 602 -2.06 -12.49 -22.05
CA GLY A 602 -2.95 -11.39 -21.67
C GLY A 602 -2.17 -10.25 -20.99
N ILE A 603 -2.41 -9.00 -21.39
CA ILE A 603 -1.76 -7.83 -20.76
C ILE A 603 -2.47 -7.44 -19.45
N HIS A 604 -3.73 -7.84 -19.30
CA HIS A 604 -4.61 -7.54 -18.19
C HIS A 604 -4.36 -8.45 -16.97
N GLY A 605 -3.15 -8.33 -16.39
CA GLY A 605 -2.74 -9.08 -15.20
C GLY A 605 -3.53 -8.73 -13.93
N GLY A 606 -4.15 -7.55 -13.88
CA GLY A 606 -4.88 -7.07 -12.71
C GLY A 606 -6.18 -7.85 -12.42
N ASN A 607 -6.40 -8.12 -11.13
CA ASN A 607 -7.56 -8.83 -10.61
C ASN A 607 -8.68 -7.87 -10.18
N LEU A 608 -9.92 -8.10 -10.62
CA LEU A 608 -11.07 -7.27 -10.24
C LEU A 608 -11.79 -7.72 -8.95
N ALA A 609 -11.25 -8.68 -8.21
CA ALA A 609 -11.91 -9.29 -7.04
C ALA A 609 -12.24 -8.32 -5.90
N CYS A 610 -11.59 -7.14 -5.83
CA CYS A 610 -11.92 -6.13 -4.83
C CYS A 610 -13.30 -5.49 -5.07
N TRP A 611 -13.87 -5.59 -6.28
CA TRP A 611 -15.16 -5.03 -6.61
C TRP A 611 -16.31 -6.00 -6.34
N SER A 612 -17.41 -5.48 -5.80
CA SER A 612 -18.67 -6.24 -5.67
C SER A 612 -19.37 -6.49 -7.01
N GLU A 613 -19.08 -5.68 -8.03
CA GLU A 613 -19.60 -5.79 -9.38
C GLU A 613 -18.51 -5.55 -10.43
N THR A 614 -18.39 -6.45 -11.41
CA THR A 614 -17.32 -6.41 -12.43
C THR A 614 -17.86 -6.45 -13.85
N ARG A 615 -17.20 -5.73 -14.78
CA ARG A 615 -17.57 -5.69 -16.22
C ARG A 615 -16.97 -6.85 -17.04
N ARG A 616 -15.98 -7.56 -16.49
CA ARG A 616 -15.34 -8.73 -17.07
C ARG A 616 -15.07 -9.78 -16.00
N PHE A 617 -14.65 -10.96 -16.43
CA PHE A 617 -14.13 -11.99 -15.54
C PHE A 617 -12.95 -11.46 -14.70
N ASN A 618 -12.89 -11.83 -13.42
CA ASN A 618 -11.97 -11.20 -12.47
C ASN A 618 -10.49 -11.33 -12.87
N ARG A 619 -10.09 -12.52 -13.33
CA ARG A 619 -8.74 -12.85 -13.82
C ARG A 619 -8.82 -13.29 -15.29
N ILE A 620 -8.05 -12.65 -16.17
CA ILE A 620 -8.02 -13.02 -17.60
C ILE A 620 -6.62 -13.23 -18.16
N ALA A 621 -5.57 -13.10 -17.35
CA ALA A 621 -4.20 -13.39 -17.75
C ALA A 621 -3.63 -14.61 -17.00
N ASN A 622 -2.88 -15.46 -17.70
CA ASN A 622 -2.15 -16.59 -17.09
C ASN A 622 -0.65 -16.38 -17.21
N THR A 623 0.10 -16.84 -16.22
CA THR A 623 1.56 -16.87 -16.22
C THR A 623 2.08 -18.30 -16.20
N PHE A 624 3.21 -18.54 -16.88
CA PHE A 624 3.88 -19.84 -16.94
C PHE A 624 5.39 -19.65 -16.76
N GLU A 625 6.04 -20.55 -16.03
CA GLU A 625 7.49 -20.51 -15.86
C GLU A 625 8.23 -20.88 -17.14
N LEU A 626 9.32 -20.18 -17.44
CA LEU A 626 10.25 -20.51 -18.54
C LEU A 626 11.41 -21.38 -18.04
N ASN A 627 11.08 -22.44 -17.30
CA ASN A 627 12.03 -23.34 -16.64
C ASN A 627 12.45 -24.58 -17.47
N LYS A 628 11.91 -24.71 -18.69
CA LYS A 628 12.23 -25.78 -19.66
C LYS A 628 12.54 -25.17 -21.03
N GLU A 629 13.37 -25.85 -21.83
CA GLU A 629 13.68 -25.42 -23.21
C GLU A 629 12.44 -25.34 -24.11
N THR A 630 11.35 -26.02 -23.73
CA THR A 630 10.07 -25.99 -24.45
C THR A 630 8.94 -25.96 -23.43
N VAL A 631 8.15 -24.88 -23.46
CA VAL A 631 7.01 -24.63 -22.57
C VAL A 631 5.74 -24.50 -23.41
N SER A 632 4.66 -25.13 -22.97
CA SER A 632 3.34 -25.01 -23.61
C SER A 632 2.46 -24.07 -22.79
N ILE A 633 1.89 -23.06 -23.44
CA ILE A 633 1.03 -22.04 -22.81
C ILE A 633 -0.31 -21.95 -23.52
N ALA A 634 -1.35 -21.54 -22.81
CA ALA A 634 -2.68 -21.24 -23.34
C ALA A 634 -3.45 -20.40 -22.32
N ASN A 635 -4.52 -19.77 -22.77
CA ASN A 635 -5.43 -18.99 -21.93
C ASN A 635 -6.85 -19.09 -22.52
N PRO A 636 -7.92 -19.28 -21.72
CA PRO A 636 -9.27 -19.48 -22.26
C PRO A 636 -9.89 -18.23 -22.88
N PHE A 637 -9.31 -17.06 -22.64
CA PHE A 637 -9.67 -15.77 -23.22
C PHE A 637 -8.71 -15.32 -24.34
N GLY A 638 -7.59 -16.04 -24.51
CA GLY A 638 -6.47 -15.60 -25.36
C GLY A 638 -5.81 -14.33 -24.82
N GLY A 639 -4.90 -13.75 -25.59
CA GLY A 639 -4.24 -12.50 -25.18
C GLY A 639 -2.89 -12.30 -25.86
N GLY A 640 -2.37 -11.07 -25.78
CA GLY A 640 -0.97 -10.80 -26.15
C GLY A 640 -0.01 -11.65 -25.32
N ILE A 641 1.12 -12.04 -25.90
CA ILE A 641 2.15 -12.85 -25.23
C ILE A 641 3.28 -11.92 -24.78
N TYR A 642 3.67 -12.00 -23.52
CA TYR A 642 4.69 -11.15 -22.90
C TYR A 642 5.70 -12.00 -22.14
N ILE A 643 6.97 -11.63 -22.17
CA ILE A 643 7.99 -12.23 -21.31
C ILE A 643 8.17 -11.34 -20.09
N ILE A 644 8.06 -11.91 -18.89
CA ILE A 644 8.33 -11.24 -17.63
C ILE A 644 9.77 -11.55 -17.26
N VAL A 645 10.58 -10.50 -17.15
CA VAL A 645 11.98 -10.57 -16.74
C VAL A 645 12.08 -10.02 -15.32
N PRO A 646 12.56 -10.81 -14.33
CA PRO A 646 12.68 -10.34 -12.96
C PRO A 646 13.88 -9.40 -12.77
N ASP A 647 13.86 -8.66 -11.67
CA ASP A 647 15.01 -7.90 -11.17
C ASP A 647 16.27 -8.79 -11.06
N GLY A 648 17.44 -8.16 -11.21
CA GLY A 648 18.74 -8.83 -11.18
C GLY A 648 19.07 -9.70 -12.40
N SER A 649 18.17 -9.79 -13.39
CA SER A 649 18.43 -10.56 -14.61
C SER A 649 19.47 -9.85 -15.48
N ASP A 650 20.54 -10.57 -15.82
CA ASP A 650 21.72 -10.09 -16.56
C ASP A 650 21.91 -10.79 -17.91
N SER A 651 20.85 -11.42 -18.43
CA SER A 651 20.92 -12.36 -19.56
C SER A 651 21.20 -11.71 -20.93
N GLY A 652 21.30 -10.38 -21.01
CA GLY A 652 21.51 -9.68 -22.28
C GLY A 652 20.35 -9.85 -23.26
N ILE A 653 20.64 -9.81 -24.57
CA ILE A 653 19.64 -10.08 -25.61
C ILE A 653 19.53 -11.59 -25.82
N ILE A 654 18.32 -12.13 -25.66
CA ILE A 654 18.00 -13.55 -25.79
C ILE A 654 17.05 -13.77 -26.97
N GLU A 655 17.31 -14.81 -27.79
CA GLU A 655 16.37 -15.24 -28.83
C GLU A 655 15.37 -16.26 -28.28
N ILE A 656 14.07 -16.00 -28.45
CA ILE A 656 12.97 -16.91 -28.08
C ILE A 656 12.16 -17.24 -29.33
N SER A 657 11.81 -18.51 -29.52
CA SER A 657 10.96 -18.95 -30.62
C SER A 657 9.55 -19.26 -30.15
N ILE A 658 8.56 -18.62 -30.75
CA ILE A 658 7.14 -18.74 -30.40
C ILE A 658 6.41 -19.36 -31.59
N LYS A 659 5.71 -20.47 -31.38
CA LYS A 659 5.00 -21.24 -32.42
C LYS A 659 3.51 -21.29 -32.14
N ASP A 660 2.73 -21.38 -33.22
CA ASP A 660 1.27 -21.50 -33.20
C ASP A 660 0.54 -20.28 -32.62
N ALA A 661 1.16 -19.09 -32.71
CA ALA A 661 0.58 -17.81 -32.29
C ALA A 661 0.02 -17.00 -33.47
N ILE A 662 -0.75 -15.94 -33.20
CA ILE A 662 -1.29 -15.00 -34.19
C ILE A 662 -0.46 -13.71 -34.18
N ASN A 663 -0.31 -13.04 -35.32
CA ASN A 663 0.29 -11.70 -35.37
C ASN A 663 -0.59 -10.69 -34.65
N MET A 664 -0.04 -9.97 -33.67
CA MET A 664 -0.65 -8.77 -33.12
C MET A 664 -0.04 -7.55 -33.83
N PRO A 665 -0.84 -6.61 -34.38
CA PRO A 665 -0.29 -5.40 -34.97
C PRO A 665 0.56 -4.62 -33.96
N THR A 666 1.85 -4.50 -34.21
CA THR A 666 2.79 -3.81 -33.33
C THR A 666 3.66 -2.86 -34.14
N PHE A 667 3.89 -1.66 -33.62
CA PHE A 667 4.97 -0.78 -34.07
C PHE A 667 5.97 -0.59 -32.92
N SER A 668 7.25 -0.81 -33.19
CA SER A 668 8.30 -0.60 -32.21
C SER A 668 9.42 0.29 -32.73
N THR A 669 9.92 1.18 -31.88
CA THR A 669 11.16 1.92 -32.13
C THR A 669 12.41 1.12 -31.73
N LEU A 670 12.23 0.03 -30.97
CA LEU A 670 13.30 -0.87 -30.57
C LEU A 670 13.83 -1.63 -31.80
N GLN A 671 15.16 -1.73 -31.89
CA GLN A 671 15.83 -2.45 -32.97
C GLN A 671 16.07 -3.92 -32.59
N LEU A 672 14.98 -4.63 -32.25
CA LEU A 672 15.00 -6.04 -31.88
C LEU A 672 14.42 -6.91 -32.99
N LYS A 673 15.08 -8.03 -33.28
CA LYS A 673 14.61 -9.02 -34.26
C LYS A 673 13.20 -9.50 -33.93
N GLY A 674 12.35 -9.60 -34.95
CA GLY A 674 11.01 -10.19 -34.84
C GLY A 674 9.92 -9.25 -34.31
N ILE A 675 10.27 -8.04 -33.86
CA ILE A 675 9.29 -6.99 -33.60
C ILE A 675 9.28 -6.01 -34.79
N ASN A 676 8.10 -5.59 -35.22
CA ASN A 676 7.95 -4.76 -36.40
C ASN A 676 8.32 -3.29 -36.12
N ASN A 677 9.27 -2.76 -36.89
CA ASN A 677 9.69 -1.35 -36.87
C ASN A 677 9.33 -0.59 -38.17
N ASP A 678 8.60 -1.24 -39.09
CA ASP A 678 8.14 -0.65 -40.34
C ASP A 678 6.72 -0.08 -40.18
N LEU A 679 6.60 1.22 -40.42
CA LEU A 679 5.35 1.96 -40.28
C LEU A 679 4.30 1.57 -41.34
N ASP A 680 4.72 1.27 -42.56
CA ASP A 680 3.79 0.88 -43.63
C ASP A 680 3.31 -0.56 -43.40
N GLN A 681 4.18 -1.44 -42.89
CA GLN A 681 3.77 -2.77 -42.42
C GLN A 681 2.79 -2.66 -41.25
N PHE A 682 3.06 -1.81 -40.26
CA PHE A 682 2.15 -1.59 -39.13
C PHE A 682 0.76 -1.12 -39.59
N LYS A 683 0.69 -0.14 -40.49
CA LYS A 683 -0.59 0.32 -41.07
C LYS A 683 -1.33 -0.78 -41.84
N SER A 684 -0.58 -1.67 -42.50
CA SER A 684 -1.17 -2.83 -43.16
C SER A 684 -1.74 -3.80 -42.13
N ASP A 685 -0.97 -4.12 -41.09
CA ASP A 685 -1.36 -5.04 -40.02
C ASP A 685 -2.59 -4.55 -39.25
N LEU A 686 -2.68 -3.24 -38.96
CA LEU A 686 -3.88 -2.65 -38.36
C LEU A 686 -5.14 -2.90 -39.20
N LYS A 687 -5.03 -2.84 -40.54
CA LYS A 687 -6.18 -3.04 -41.45
C LYS A 687 -6.56 -4.51 -41.63
N THR A 688 -5.59 -5.41 -41.49
CA THR A 688 -5.77 -6.85 -41.70
C THR A 688 -5.74 -7.66 -40.41
N SER A 689 -5.80 -7.00 -39.26
CA SER A 689 -5.68 -7.66 -37.96
C SER A 689 -6.71 -8.77 -37.77
N GLN A 690 -6.28 -9.82 -37.08
CA GLN A 690 -7.09 -10.98 -36.73
C GLN A 690 -7.31 -11.11 -35.22
N VAL A 691 -6.85 -10.12 -34.46
CA VAL A 691 -6.94 -10.05 -32.99
C VAL A 691 -7.61 -8.72 -32.60
N PRO A 692 -8.06 -8.52 -31.35
CA PRO A 692 -8.78 -7.30 -30.96
C PRO A 692 -7.88 -6.13 -30.53
N TRP A 693 -6.56 -6.31 -30.44
CA TRP A 693 -5.62 -5.33 -29.87
C TRP A 693 -4.48 -4.96 -30.82
N PHE A 694 -3.86 -3.81 -30.61
CA PHE A 694 -2.61 -3.41 -31.23
C PHE A 694 -1.68 -2.77 -30.19
N GLU A 695 -0.39 -2.67 -30.53
CA GLU A 695 0.64 -2.15 -29.64
C GLU A 695 1.55 -1.12 -30.29
N ILE A 696 2.01 -0.19 -29.45
CA ILE A 696 3.09 0.74 -29.75
C ILE A 696 4.13 0.58 -28.65
N ILE A 697 5.38 0.33 -29.03
CA ILE A 697 6.46 -0.01 -28.10
C ILE A 697 7.66 0.93 -28.30
N SER A 698 8.20 1.50 -27.23
CA SER A 698 9.47 2.22 -27.24
C SER A 698 10.35 1.85 -26.04
N ASP A 699 11.50 2.50 -25.91
CA ASP A 699 12.39 2.38 -24.75
C ASP A 699 11.85 3.09 -23.50
N LYS A 700 10.90 4.01 -23.65
CA LYS A 700 10.35 4.82 -22.54
C LYS A 700 8.85 4.69 -22.35
N PHE A 701 8.07 4.44 -23.40
CA PHE A 701 6.62 4.39 -23.32
C PHE A 701 6.01 3.34 -24.24
N ASN A 702 5.15 2.52 -23.67
CA ASN A 702 4.40 1.46 -24.32
C ASN A 702 2.89 1.72 -24.20
N LEU A 703 2.15 1.25 -25.19
CA LEU A 703 0.70 1.38 -25.25
C LEU A 703 0.07 0.15 -25.88
N THR A 704 -0.93 -0.43 -25.21
CA THR A 704 -1.71 -1.58 -25.71
C THR A 704 -3.20 -1.26 -25.69
N TYR A 705 -3.74 -0.93 -26.86
CA TYR A 705 -5.11 -0.43 -27.02
C TYR A 705 -5.91 -1.33 -27.97
N PRO A 706 -7.25 -1.37 -27.87
CA PRO A 706 -8.03 -2.14 -28.82
C PRO A 706 -8.04 -1.52 -30.20
N LEU A 707 -8.18 -2.37 -31.20
CA LEU A 707 -8.09 -2.06 -32.62
C LEU A 707 -9.08 -1.03 -33.10
N GLU A 708 -10.18 -0.83 -32.38
CA GLU A 708 -11.05 0.28 -32.66
C GLU A 708 -10.28 1.61 -32.67
N TYR A 709 -9.36 1.87 -31.73
CA TYR A 709 -8.54 3.09 -31.60
C TYR A 709 -7.48 3.28 -32.68
N SER A 710 -7.18 2.24 -33.47
CA SER A 710 -6.09 2.22 -34.46
C SER A 710 -6.02 3.43 -35.41
N ASN A 711 -7.15 4.00 -35.81
CA ASN A 711 -7.19 5.18 -36.69
C ASN A 711 -6.46 6.40 -36.11
N SER A 712 -6.42 6.57 -34.79
CA SER A 712 -5.67 7.66 -34.13
C SER A 712 -4.17 7.38 -34.03
N TYR A 713 -3.74 6.17 -34.35
CA TYR A 713 -2.41 5.65 -34.04
C TYR A 713 -1.67 5.11 -35.28
N GLU A 714 -2.16 5.33 -36.51
CA GLU A 714 -1.49 4.91 -37.76
C GLU A 714 -0.07 5.50 -37.92
N ASN A 715 0.25 6.59 -37.21
CA ASN A 715 1.61 7.12 -37.08
C ASN A 715 1.90 7.51 -35.62
N PRO A 716 2.50 6.62 -34.82
CA PRO A 716 2.68 6.83 -33.40
C PRO A 716 3.90 7.70 -33.04
N LEU A 717 4.73 8.09 -34.01
CA LEU A 717 6.01 8.75 -33.75
C LEU A 717 5.88 10.12 -33.07
N GLU A 718 4.86 10.91 -33.43
CA GLU A 718 4.64 12.22 -32.82
C GLU A 718 4.21 12.08 -31.36
N MET A 719 3.30 11.13 -31.10
CA MET A 719 2.85 10.79 -29.76
C MET A 719 3.99 10.28 -28.88
N LEU A 720 4.81 9.34 -29.39
CA LEU A 720 5.98 8.83 -28.69
C LEU A 720 6.95 9.97 -28.36
N SER A 721 7.20 10.89 -29.31
CA SER A 721 8.08 12.03 -29.05
C SER A 721 7.57 12.94 -27.92
N VAL A 722 6.25 13.12 -27.77
CA VAL A 722 5.68 13.87 -26.65
C VAL A 722 5.86 13.11 -25.35
N MET A 723 5.54 11.81 -25.31
CA MET A 723 5.69 10.99 -24.11
C MET A 723 7.13 10.88 -23.64
N GLU A 724 8.07 10.65 -24.55
CA GLU A 724 9.50 10.57 -24.25
C GLU A 724 10.00 11.89 -23.65
N LYS A 725 9.62 13.04 -24.21
CA LYS A 725 9.98 14.36 -23.65
C LYS A 725 9.34 14.60 -22.28
N SER A 726 8.10 14.17 -22.09
CA SER A 726 7.40 14.28 -20.80
C SER A 726 8.10 13.43 -19.74
N LEU A 727 8.40 12.17 -20.04
CA LEU A 727 9.09 11.26 -19.12
C LEU A 727 10.52 11.74 -18.83
N ASP A 728 11.25 12.29 -19.81
CA ASP A 728 12.56 12.91 -19.58
C ASP A 728 12.48 14.12 -18.66
N ALA A 729 11.48 14.99 -18.88
CA ALA A 729 11.25 16.15 -18.02
C ALA A 729 10.92 15.73 -16.58
N ILE A 730 10.13 14.66 -16.42
CA ILE A 730 9.84 14.06 -15.11
C ILE A 730 11.10 13.53 -14.45
N MET A 731 11.93 12.74 -15.15
CA MET A 731 13.16 12.17 -14.56
C MET A 731 14.13 13.27 -14.10
N LEU A 732 14.32 14.32 -14.91
CA LEU A 732 15.17 15.44 -14.55
C LEU A 732 14.61 16.22 -13.35
N MET A 733 13.31 16.49 -13.32
CA MET A 733 12.66 17.15 -12.18
C MET A 733 12.71 16.28 -10.92
N SER A 734 12.63 14.97 -11.06
CA SER A 734 12.75 14.00 -9.96
C SER A 734 14.20 13.81 -9.48
N GLY A 735 15.17 14.47 -10.11
CA GLY A 735 16.57 14.34 -9.75
C GLY A 735 17.17 12.96 -10.06
N ARG A 736 16.69 12.29 -11.10
CA ARG A 736 17.04 10.90 -11.44
C ARG A 736 17.71 10.81 -12.83
N PRO A 737 18.42 9.71 -13.14
CA PRO A 737 19.00 9.49 -14.46
C PRO A 737 17.96 9.50 -15.59
N LEU A 738 18.35 9.97 -16.78
CA LEU A 738 17.50 9.90 -17.98
C LEU A 738 17.31 8.48 -18.48
N GLU A 739 18.29 7.61 -18.24
CA GLU A 739 18.14 6.18 -18.49
C GLU A 739 17.16 5.61 -17.48
N ARG A 740 15.99 5.17 -17.97
CA ARG A 740 14.94 4.59 -17.14
C ARG A 740 15.21 3.09 -16.95
N VAL A 741 14.86 2.57 -15.78
CA VAL A 741 14.92 1.12 -15.52
C VAL A 741 13.94 0.33 -16.41
N ARG A 742 12.81 0.95 -16.80
CA ARG A 742 11.86 0.40 -17.77
C ARG A 742 11.04 1.49 -18.50
N ALA A 743 10.39 1.06 -19.58
CA ALA A 743 9.33 1.83 -20.23
C ALA A 743 8.04 1.79 -19.40
N GLU A 744 7.35 2.93 -19.30
CA GLU A 744 6.00 2.98 -18.74
C GLU A 744 5.00 2.39 -19.72
N TRP A 745 3.92 1.76 -19.24
CA TRP A 745 2.99 1.06 -20.12
C TRP A 745 1.54 1.43 -19.80
N LEU A 746 0.87 2.10 -20.73
CA LEU A 746 -0.55 2.43 -20.62
C LEU A 746 -1.43 1.37 -21.30
N VAL A 747 -2.37 0.82 -20.54
CA VAL A 747 -3.28 -0.25 -20.97
C VAL A 747 -4.71 0.15 -20.65
N VAL A 748 -5.64 -0.19 -21.55
CA VAL A 748 -7.07 -0.02 -21.27
C VAL A 748 -7.67 -1.34 -20.82
N ASP A 749 -8.40 -1.31 -19.71
CA ASP A 749 -9.13 -2.44 -19.14
C ASP A 749 -10.64 -2.16 -19.11
N ALA A 750 -11.47 -3.22 -19.07
CA ALA A 750 -12.92 -3.15 -18.91
C ALA A 750 -13.37 -2.37 -17.66
N GLN A 751 -12.54 -2.36 -16.62
CA GLN A 751 -12.79 -1.72 -15.33
C GLN A 751 -11.44 -1.48 -14.62
N ILE A 752 -11.38 -0.44 -13.79
CA ILE A 752 -10.20 -0.12 -12.99
C ILE A 752 -9.89 -1.29 -12.05
N ILE A 753 -8.63 -1.70 -11.99
CA ILE A 753 -8.21 -2.85 -11.17
C ILE A 753 -8.01 -2.50 -9.69
N ALA A 754 -7.78 -1.23 -9.37
CA ALA A 754 -7.63 -0.71 -8.02
C ALA A 754 -8.95 -0.07 -7.53
N CYS A 755 -9.61 -0.72 -6.58
CA CYS A 755 -10.87 -0.24 -6.02
C CYS A 755 -10.73 1.14 -5.36
N GLY A 756 -11.73 2.00 -5.54
CA GLY A 756 -11.73 3.35 -4.96
C GLY A 756 -10.88 4.39 -5.68
N THR A 757 -10.15 4.01 -6.74
CA THR A 757 -9.32 4.92 -7.54
C THR A 757 -9.97 5.25 -8.88
N ALA A 758 -9.52 6.33 -9.53
CA ALA A 758 -9.95 6.71 -10.88
C ALA A 758 -9.11 6.02 -11.98
N MET A 759 -7.88 5.64 -11.65
CA MET A 759 -6.97 4.87 -12.50
C MET A 759 -5.99 4.13 -11.58
N ALA A 760 -5.45 3.00 -12.02
CA ALA A 760 -4.54 2.23 -11.18
C ALA A 760 -3.08 2.70 -11.35
N ALA A 761 -2.50 3.30 -10.31
CA ALA A 761 -1.07 3.61 -10.19
C ALA A 761 -0.20 2.32 -10.09
N SER A 762 -0.11 1.61 -11.21
CA SER A 762 0.47 0.27 -11.32
C SER A 762 1.26 0.13 -12.62
N TYR A 763 2.01 -0.96 -12.73
CA TYR A 763 2.66 -1.36 -13.98
C TYR A 763 2.12 -2.71 -14.50
N PRO A 764 1.48 -2.73 -15.69
CA PRO A 764 1.08 -1.59 -16.50
C PRO A 764 0.07 -0.67 -15.80
N THR A 765 -0.01 0.59 -16.22
CA THR A 765 -1.02 1.53 -15.75
C THR A 765 -2.34 1.24 -16.47
N PHE A 766 -3.39 0.94 -15.71
CA PHE A 766 -4.71 0.61 -16.25
C PHE A 766 -5.69 1.78 -16.13
N GLY A 767 -6.24 2.20 -17.28
CA GLY A 767 -7.42 3.06 -17.36
C GLY A 767 -8.65 2.28 -17.79
N ASP A 768 -9.85 2.72 -17.41
CA ASP A 768 -11.08 1.97 -17.67
C ASP A 768 -12.00 2.54 -18.76
N TYR A 769 -12.86 1.66 -19.29
CA TYR A 769 -13.97 2.05 -20.16
C TYR A 769 -15.17 2.56 -19.34
N ASP A 770 -15.11 3.75 -18.73
CA ASP A 770 -16.27 4.27 -17.97
C ASP A 770 -17.38 4.94 -18.83
N GLY A 771 -17.91 4.19 -19.80
CA GLY A 771 -19.02 4.65 -20.66
C GLY A 771 -19.74 3.53 -21.41
N SER A 772 -20.80 3.87 -22.14
CA SER A 772 -21.43 2.93 -23.08
C SER A 772 -20.37 2.42 -24.08
N PRO A 773 -20.37 1.13 -24.46
CA PRO A 773 -19.38 0.53 -25.36
C PRO A 773 -19.67 1.00 -26.76
N SER A 774 -19.28 2.23 -27.03
CA SER A 774 -19.20 2.70 -28.37
C SER A 774 -17.75 2.57 -28.74
N LEU A 775 -17.41 1.45 -29.40
CA LEU A 775 -16.13 1.27 -30.08
C LEU A 775 -15.96 2.28 -31.26
N LYS A 776 -16.63 3.43 -31.19
CA LYS A 776 -17.05 4.33 -32.28
C LYS A 776 -17.22 5.79 -31.87
N ASP A 777 -17.38 6.16 -30.59
CA ASP A 777 -17.58 7.56 -30.19
C ASP A 777 -16.27 8.18 -29.70
N LYS A 778 -15.53 8.79 -30.63
CA LYS A 778 -14.20 9.34 -30.36
C LYS A 778 -14.10 10.82 -30.64
N VAL A 779 -13.48 11.52 -29.70
CA VAL A 779 -12.76 12.77 -29.97
C VAL A 779 -11.31 12.58 -29.55
N ASN A 780 -10.46 12.35 -30.58
CA ASN A 780 -9.01 12.15 -30.72
C ASN A 780 -8.25 10.97 -30.09
N ASP A 781 -8.77 10.34 -29.05
CA ASP A 781 -8.67 8.89 -28.88
C ASP A 781 -9.98 8.39 -28.30
N GLY A 782 -10.71 9.21 -27.53
CA GLY A 782 -12.02 8.89 -26.99
C GLY A 782 -11.97 8.41 -25.54
N LEU A 783 -10.77 8.33 -24.96
CA LEU A 783 -10.57 8.02 -23.55
C LEU A 783 -10.60 9.31 -22.75
N TRP A 784 -11.20 9.25 -21.56
CA TRP A 784 -11.30 10.40 -20.67
C TRP A 784 -9.91 10.74 -20.11
N PHE A 785 -9.12 9.73 -19.73
CA PHE A 785 -7.76 9.82 -19.17
C PHE A 785 -6.61 9.96 -20.19
N SER A 786 -6.87 10.43 -21.41
CA SER A 786 -5.84 10.48 -22.45
C SER A 786 -4.64 11.33 -22.01
N PRO A 787 -3.41 10.79 -21.95
CA PRO A 787 -2.22 11.54 -21.51
C PRO A 787 -1.82 12.65 -22.50
N TYR A 788 -2.40 12.63 -23.70
CA TYR A 788 -2.16 13.57 -24.79
C TYR A 788 -3.14 14.75 -24.78
N LYS A 789 -4.23 14.63 -24.03
CA LYS A 789 -5.06 15.77 -23.65
C LYS A 789 -4.44 16.38 -22.39
N ASN A 790 -4.76 17.64 -22.13
CA ASN A 790 -4.29 18.37 -20.95
C ASN A 790 -4.91 17.82 -19.64
N ASP A 791 -5.05 16.50 -19.51
CA ASP A 791 -5.65 15.81 -18.39
C ASP A 791 -4.58 15.52 -17.34
N PHE A 792 -4.83 15.94 -16.11
CA PHE A 792 -3.91 15.75 -15.00
C PHE A 792 -4.11 14.40 -14.31
N ILE A 793 -5.23 13.69 -14.52
CA ILE A 793 -5.55 12.46 -13.77
C ILE A 793 -4.57 11.34 -14.09
N TYR A 794 -4.28 11.09 -15.37
CA TYR A 794 -3.25 10.11 -15.73
C TYR A 794 -1.89 10.47 -15.10
N TRP A 795 -1.49 11.74 -15.18
CA TRP A 795 -0.20 12.18 -14.65
C TRP A 795 -0.15 12.22 -13.12
N HIS A 796 -1.29 12.33 -12.46
CA HIS A 796 -1.45 12.17 -11.01
C HIS A 796 -1.15 10.72 -10.62
N GLU A 797 -1.77 9.73 -11.25
CA GLU A 797 -1.46 8.32 -10.97
C GLU A 797 -0.02 7.93 -11.33
N MET A 798 0.49 8.48 -12.45
CA MET A 798 1.91 8.32 -12.79
C MET A 798 2.81 8.92 -11.71
N GLY A 799 2.35 9.94 -10.98
CA GLY A 799 3.10 10.53 -9.88
C GLY A 799 3.25 9.55 -8.72
N HIS A 800 2.18 8.83 -8.36
CA HIS A 800 2.26 7.73 -7.38
C HIS A 800 3.23 6.66 -7.84
N LEU A 801 3.16 6.26 -9.11
CA LEU A 801 4.10 5.27 -9.66
C LEU A 801 5.56 5.76 -9.58
N HIS A 802 5.81 7.06 -9.73
CA HIS A 802 7.15 7.64 -9.69
C HIS A 802 7.68 7.90 -8.27
N ASN A 803 6.88 7.84 -7.20
CA ASN A 803 7.34 8.00 -5.80
C ASN A 803 8.31 9.18 -5.60
N LEU A 804 7.86 10.42 -5.83
CA LEU A 804 8.70 11.61 -5.59
C LEU A 804 9.05 11.73 -4.09
N PRO A 805 10.21 12.33 -3.73
CA PRO A 805 10.50 12.72 -2.35
C PRO A 805 9.38 13.61 -1.79
N THR A 806 8.66 13.11 -0.79
CA THR A 806 7.40 13.67 -0.31
C THR A 806 7.46 13.89 1.20
N LEU A 807 6.98 15.06 1.65
CA LEU A 807 6.83 15.40 3.06
C LEU A 807 5.68 14.60 3.71
N GLY A 808 5.58 14.65 5.04
CA GLY A 808 4.41 14.13 5.77
C GLY A 808 3.11 14.92 5.49
N CYS A 809 2.07 14.67 6.29
CA CYS A 809 0.75 15.35 6.20
C CYS A 809 -0.06 15.05 4.93
N GLN A 810 -0.05 13.80 4.51
CA GLN A 810 -0.79 13.29 3.35
C GLN A 810 -0.43 13.98 2.03
N GLU A 811 0.78 14.56 1.94
CA GLU A 811 1.24 15.24 0.73
C GLU A 811 1.55 14.30 -0.44
N GLN A 812 1.53 12.98 -0.22
CA GLN A 812 1.65 11.98 -1.29
C GLN A 812 0.53 12.08 -2.34
N GLU A 813 -0.62 12.65 -1.98
CA GLU A 813 -1.74 12.90 -2.90
C GLU A 813 -1.65 14.27 -3.59
N SER A 814 -0.61 15.04 -3.30
CA SER A 814 -0.44 16.41 -3.79
C SER A 814 0.84 16.59 -4.58
N ASN A 815 1.95 16.05 -4.09
CA ASN A 815 3.25 16.13 -4.75
C ASN A 815 3.22 15.50 -6.14
N VAL A 816 2.37 14.49 -6.35
CA VAL A 816 2.14 13.80 -7.62
C VAL A 816 1.69 14.73 -8.75
N HIS A 817 1.02 15.84 -8.44
CA HIS A 817 0.62 16.84 -9.43
C HIS A 817 1.80 17.59 -10.06
N LEU A 818 2.99 17.52 -9.45
CA LEU A 818 4.20 18.15 -9.98
C LEU A 818 4.62 17.59 -11.35
N LEU A 819 4.30 16.32 -11.64
CA LEU A 819 4.55 15.71 -12.95
C LEU A 819 3.83 16.48 -14.06
N LYS A 820 2.55 16.77 -13.86
CA LYS A 820 1.77 17.52 -14.84
C LYS A 820 2.29 18.95 -15.00
N ALA A 821 2.70 19.58 -13.90
CA ALA A 821 3.25 20.93 -13.93
C ALA A 821 4.59 21.00 -14.70
N VAL A 822 5.51 20.05 -14.50
CA VAL A 822 6.78 20.03 -15.25
C VAL A 822 6.56 19.75 -16.73
N ILE A 823 5.62 18.87 -17.08
CA ILE A 823 5.27 18.60 -18.49
C ILE A 823 4.76 19.87 -19.16
N ASP A 824 3.80 20.56 -18.55
CA ASP A 824 3.25 21.80 -19.10
C ASP A 824 4.32 22.86 -19.29
N SER A 825 5.22 22.99 -18.32
CA SER A 825 6.29 23.98 -18.39
C SER A 825 7.39 23.62 -19.39
N LYS A 826 7.89 22.37 -19.38
CA LYS A 826 9.09 21.96 -20.13
C LYS A 826 8.78 21.41 -21.52
N VAL A 827 7.63 20.78 -21.72
CA VAL A 827 7.23 20.19 -23.00
C VAL A 827 6.31 21.12 -23.77
N PHE A 828 5.31 21.69 -23.09
CA PHE A 828 4.33 22.59 -23.72
C PHE A 828 4.65 24.08 -23.57
N ASN A 829 5.75 24.44 -22.90
CA ASN A 829 6.24 25.82 -22.73
C ASN A 829 5.23 26.76 -22.04
N SER A 830 4.39 26.22 -21.15
CA SER A 830 3.48 27.00 -20.33
C SER A 830 4.23 27.78 -19.24
N PRO A 831 3.86 29.05 -18.97
CA PRO A 831 4.34 29.77 -17.80
C PRO A 831 4.00 29.05 -16.49
N PRO A 832 4.76 29.25 -15.39
CA PRO A 832 4.56 28.55 -14.11
C PRO A 832 3.12 28.59 -13.59
N ASP A 833 2.46 29.75 -13.64
CA ASP A 833 1.07 29.88 -13.17
C ASP A 833 0.05 29.16 -14.07
N ILE A 834 0.33 29.00 -15.37
CA ILE A 834 -0.52 28.20 -16.27
C ILE A 834 -0.29 26.71 -16.03
N ALA A 835 0.97 26.31 -15.85
CA ALA A 835 1.32 24.93 -15.51
C ALA A 835 0.69 24.50 -14.19
N LEU A 836 0.72 25.37 -13.17
CA LEU A 836 0.08 25.13 -11.88
C LEU A 836 -1.44 24.94 -12.02
N LYS A 837 -2.12 25.84 -12.74
CA LYS A 837 -3.57 25.77 -12.98
C LYS A 837 -4.02 24.47 -13.65
N ASN A 838 -3.20 23.92 -14.53
CA ASN A 838 -3.51 22.71 -15.27
C ASN A 838 -3.11 21.43 -14.53
N SER A 839 -2.41 21.53 -13.40
CA SER A 839 -1.73 20.39 -12.78
C SER A 839 -2.58 19.60 -11.80
N GLY A 840 -3.68 20.16 -11.30
CA GLY A 840 -4.56 19.48 -10.34
C GLY A 840 -5.98 20.06 -10.29
N PHE A 841 -6.71 19.73 -9.22
CA PHE A 841 -8.14 19.98 -9.11
C PHE A 841 -8.53 21.45 -8.93
N GLN A 842 -7.64 22.27 -8.35
CA GLN A 842 -7.90 23.70 -8.14
C GLN A 842 -7.12 24.52 -9.17
N PRO A 843 -7.80 25.27 -10.07
CA PRO A 843 -7.15 26.04 -11.12
C PRO A 843 -6.62 27.37 -10.58
N PHE A 844 -5.75 27.29 -9.58
CA PHE A 844 -5.13 28.43 -8.91
C PHE A 844 -3.78 28.80 -9.52
N THR A 845 -3.55 30.10 -9.67
CA THR A 845 -2.22 30.71 -9.75
C THR A 845 -1.51 30.57 -8.41
N ARG A 846 -0.21 30.87 -8.36
CA ARG A 846 0.52 30.96 -7.09
C ARG A 846 -0.06 32.02 -6.16
N LEU A 847 -0.60 33.12 -6.68
CA LEU A 847 -1.28 34.15 -5.88
C LEU A 847 -2.54 33.59 -5.20
N GLU A 848 -3.40 32.91 -5.97
CA GLU A 848 -4.63 32.31 -5.46
C GLU A 848 -4.29 31.19 -4.45
N ALA A 849 -3.29 30.35 -4.73
CA ALA A 849 -2.82 29.32 -3.81
C ALA A 849 -2.20 29.90 -2.52
N ALA A 850 -1.46 31.01 -2.61
CA ALA A 850 -0.93 31.71 -1.44
C ALA A 850 -2.05 32.27 -0.56
N PHE A 851 -3.11 32.83 -1.14
CA PHE A 851 -4.28 33.24 -0.35
C PHE A 851 -5.05 32.08 0.24
N ASP A 852 -5.21 30.97 -0.50
CA ASP A 852 -5.83 29.76 0.01
C ASP A 852 -5.04 29.16 1.20
N LEU A 853 -3.72 29.29 1.19
CA LEU A 853 -2.84 28.93 2.30
C LEU A 853 -2.98 29.90 3.47
N MET A 854 -2.91 31.21 3.22
CA MET A 854 -2.99 32.23 4.27
C MET A 854 -4.35 32.21 4.99
N PHE A 855 -5.41 31.71 4.35
CA PHE A 855 -6.70 31.41 4.96
C PHE A 855 -6.80 29.98 5.52
N THR A 856 -5.73 29.48 6.10
CA THR A 856 -5.78 28.30 6.98
C THR A 856 -5.58 28.76 8.43
N ILE A 857 -6.22 28.06 9.37
CA ILE A 857 -6.08 28.40 10.80
C ILE A 857 -4.63 28.20 11.22
N ASP A 858 -4.02 27.09 10.81
CA ASP A 858 -2.62 26.74 11.08
C ASP A 858 -1.68 27.86 10.60
N TRP A 859 -1.86 28.37 9.36
CA TRP A 859 -1.04 29.49 8.89
C TRP A 859 -1.28 30.78 9.67
N GLN A 860 -2.53 31.07 10.07
CA GLN A 860 -2.86 32.23 10.90
C GLN A 860 -2.31 32.13 12.34
N ASN A 861 -1.92 30.94 12.78
CA ASN A 861 -1.37 30.66 14.11
C ASN A 861 0.14 30.37 14.10
N GLU A 862 0.81 30.45 12.94
CA GLU A 862 2.22 30.04 12.79
C GLU A 862 2.47 28.56 13.12
N GLU A 863 1.46 27.72 12.87
CA GLU A 863 1.53 26.27 13.00
C GLU A 863 1.79 25.60 11.63
N ARG A 864 2.26 24.36 11.68
CA ARG A 864 2.50 23.54 10.48
C ARG A 864 1.14 23.24 9.84
N VAL A 865 1.00 23.63 8.58
CA VAL A 865 -0.22 23.43 7.78
C VAL A 865 -0.33 21.96 7.38
N CYS A 866 -1.19 21.21 8.06
CA CYS A 866 -1.44 19.79 7.79
C CYS A 866 -2.94 19.46 7.83
N GLY A 867 -3.67 20.10 8.75
CA GLY A 867 -5.11 19.96 8.87
C GLY A 867 -5.61 18.75 9.67
N GLU A 868 -4.75 17.95 10.32
CA GLU A 868 -5.18 16.80 11.15
C GLU A 868 -6.02 17.21 12.37
N ASN A 869 -5.89 18.47 12.82
CA ASN A 869 -6.64 19.04 13.95
C ASN A 869 -7.74 20.03 13.54
N ASP A 870 -8.07 20.11 12.25
CA ASP A 870 -9.03 21.11 11.78
C ASP A 870 -10.48 20.63 11.94
N TYR A 871 -11.05 20.93 13.10
CA TYR A 871 -12.45 20.64 13.47
C TYR A 871 -13.49 21.32 12.57
N ILE A 872 -13.09 22.28 11.75
CA ILE A 872 -13.97 22.95 10.78
C ILE A 872 -13.99 22.17 9.46
N TYR A 873 -12.92 21.42 9.15
CA TYR A 873 -12.67 20.84 7.82
C TYR A 873 -12.63 19.32 7.75
N GLY A 874 -12.96 18.60 8.83
CA GLY A 874 -13.01 17.13 8.80
C GLY A 874 -11.67 16.47 8.50
N GLY A 875 -10.56 17.19 8.72
CA GLY A 875 -9.21 16.71 8.49
C GLY A 875 -8.71 16.97 7.05
N ASN A 876 -7.58 17.68 6.92
CA ASN A 876 -6.67 17.74 5.76
C ASN A 876 -6.61 19.06 4.95
N GLN A 877 -5.50 19.78 5.08
CA GLN A 877 -5.21 21.04 4.39
C GLN A 877 -4.18 20.93 3.26
N MET A 878 -3.56 19.76 3.02
CA MET A 878 -2.50 19.63 2.01
C MET A 878 -2.87 18.68 0.85
N ARG A 879 -3.55 17.55 1.12
CA ARG A 879 -3.99 16.56 0.12
C ARG A 879 -4.94 17.17 -0.92
N TYR A 880 -4.62 16.96 -2.19
CA TYR A 880 -5.35 17.51 -3.35
C TYR A 880 -5.49 19.05 -3.34
N GLN A 881 -4.73 19.77 -2.52
CA GLN A 881 -4.78 21.24 -2.44
C GLN A 881 -3.57 21.85 -3.15
N THR A 882 -3.81 22.76 -4.11
CA THR A 882 -2.77 23.37 -4.96
C THR A 882 -1.67 24.07 -4.15
N LYS A 883 -1.98 24.55 -2.95
CA LYS A 883 -0.99 25.15 -2.03
C LYS A 883 0.15 24.21 -1.64
N SER A 884 -0.04 22.89 -1.64
CA SER A 884 1.03 21.92 -1.31
C SER A 884 2.15 21.94 -2.37
N TRP A 885 1.83 21.86 -3.67
CA TRP A 885 2.85 21.83 -4.72
C TRP A 885 3.16 23.20 -5.33
N ALA A 886 2.36 24.24 -5.06
CA ALA A 886 2.64 25.61 -5.50
C ALA A 886 4.01 26.13 -5.03
N ARG A 887 4.50 25.67 -3.87
CA ARG A 887 5.84 25.99 -3.35
C ARG A 887 6.97 25.54 -4.26
N TYR A 888 6.82 24.41 -4.96
CA TYR A 888 7.80 24.00 -5.97
C TYR A 888 7.76 24.92 -7.19
N LEU A 889 6.57 25.35 -7.62
CA LEU A 889 6.42 26.30 -8.71
C LEU A 889 6.95 27.70 -8.33
N GLU A 890 6.96 28.05 -7.04
CA GLU A 890 7.67 29.22 -6.53
C GLU A 890 9.18 29.10 -6.77
N ILE A 891 9.77 27.97 -6.36
CA ILE A 891 11.20 27.68 -6.59
C ILE A 891 11.53 27.66 -8.09
N VAL A 892 10.65 27.11 -8.93
CA VAL A 892 10.83 27.08 -10.39
C VAL A 892 10.88 28.47 -11.01
N ASP A 893 10.07 29.40 -10.54
CA ASP A 893 10.05 30.76 -11.08
C ASP A 893 11.24 31.59 -10.62
N LEU A 894 11.69 31.37 -9.38
CA LEU A 894 12.88 32.03 -8.83
C LEU A 894 14.18 31.45 -9.41
N TYR A 895 14.28 30.13 -9.51
CA TYR A 895 15.55 29.43 -9.72
C TYR A 895 15.51 28.32 -10.79
N GLY A 896 14.37 28.08 -11.44
CA GLY A 896 14.22 27.11 -12.52
C GLY A 896 14.02 25.65 -12.06
N TRP A 897 13.51 24.82 -12.98
CA TRP A 897 13.27 23.39 -12.75
C TRP A 897 14.52 22.57 -12.39
N GLU A 898 15.71 22.99 -12.85
CA GLU A 898 16.99 22.37 -12.47
C GLU A 898 17.19 22.40 -10.95
N THR A 899 16.70 23.44 -10.27
CA THR A 899 16.78 23.57 -8.82
C THR A 899 15.89 22.54 -8.12
N VAL A 900 14.67 22.31 -8.62
CA VAL A 900 13.81 21.22 -8.12
C VAL A 900 14.45 19.85 -8.36
N GLY A 901 15.05 19.64 -9.53
CA GLY A 901 15.82 18.44 -9.84
C GLY A 901 16.96 18.18 -8.85
N LYS A 902 17.72 19.22 -8.49
CA LYS A 902 18.76 19.14 -7.44
C LYS A 902 18.19 18.78 -6.08
N ILE A 903 17.10 19.44 -5.68
CA ILE A 903 16.39 19.16 -4.42
C ILE A 903 16.01 17.68 -4.34
N HIS A 904 15.43 17.10 -5.38
CA HIS A 904 15.08 15.68 -5.37
C HIS A 904 16.32 14.76 -5.50
N ASN A 905 17.35 15.17 -6.23
CA ASN A 905 18.57 14.38 -6.42
C ASN A 905 19.32 14.10 -5.12
N VAL A 906 19.24 15.00 -4.12
CA VAL A 906 19.88 14.77 -2.81
C VAL A 906 19.31 13.52 -2.12
N PHE A 907 18.01 13.23 -2.29
CA PHE A 907 17.33 12.04 -1.75
C PHE A 907 17.65 10.80 -2.57
N TYR A 908 17.64 10.91 -3.91
CA TYR A 908 18.08 9.81 -4.78
C TYR A 908 19.49 9.33 -4.42
N ASN A 909 20.44 10.26 -4.30
CA ASN A 909 21.82 9.93 -3.94
C ASN A 909 21.94 9.45 -2.49
N LYS A 910 21.10 9.95 -1.57
CA LYS A 910 21.02 9.45 -0.19
C LYS A 910 20.64 7.97 -0.22
N ASN A 911 19.55 7.63 -0.90
CA ASN A 911 19.03 6.26 -1.01
C ASN A 911 20.10 5.30 -1.54
N ILE A 912 20.81 5.66 -2.62
CA ILE A 912 21.92 4.83 -3.15
C ILE A 912 23.02 4.61 -2.11
N ARG A 913 23.41 5.67 -1.39
CA ARG A 913 24.51 5.58 -0.41
C ARG A 913 24.13 4.71 0.79
N ILE A 914 22.87 4.76 1.21
CA ILE A 914 22.40 4.03 2.40
C ILE A 914 21.84 2.65 2.08
N GLY A 915 21.65 2.29 0.80
CA GLY A 915 21.10 0.99 0.40
C GLY A 915 19.61 0.81 0.68
N TYR A 916 18.91 1.89 1.02
CA TYR A 916 17.51 1.88 1.44
C TYR A 916 16.77 3.08 0.86
N ILE A 917 15.59 2.85 0.32
CA ILE A 917 14.79 3.86 -0.37
C ILE A 917 13.65 4.30 0.56
N LYS A 918 13.69 5.56 1.00
CA LYS A 918 12.59 6.22 1.72
C LYS A 918 12.32 7.59 1.12
N ASP A 919 11.36 7.63 0.21
CA ASP A 919 10.94 8.85 -0.50
C ASP A 919 9.57 9.39 0.00
N TYR A 920 9.00 8.81 1.05
CA TYR A 920 7.74 9.26 1.65
C TYR A 920 7.92 9.63 3.13
N GLU A 921 7.05 10.52 3.62
CA GLU A 921 7.06 11.03 5.00
C GLU A 921 8.44 11.54 5.44
N ILE A 922 9.12 12.24 4.53
CA ILE A 922 10.37 12.93 4.86
C ILE A 922 10.02 14.07 5.84
N SER A 923 10.78 14.16 6.93
CA SER A 923 10.58 15.26 7.88
C SER A 923 10.85 16.61 7.23
N ASP A 924 10.08 17.64 7.61
CA ASP A 924 10.21 18.99 7.07
C ASP A 924 11.64 19.53 7.25
N ASP A 925 12.20 19.35 8.45
CA ASP A 925 13.55 19.78 8.83
C ASP A 925 14.61 19.15 7.94
N GLU A 926 14.57 17.82 7.78
CA GLU A 926 15.51 17.12 6.91
C GLU A 926 15.37 17.59 5.47
N PHE A 927 14.14 17.72 4.99
CA PHE A 927 13.88 18.10 3.62
C PHE A 927 14.47 19.46 3.30
N VAL A 928 14.09 20.48 4.08
CA VAL A 928 14.52 21.86 3.84
C VAL A 928 16.02 22.02 4.05
N TYR A 929 16.59 21.37 5.05
CA TYR A 929 18.02 21.46 5.33
C TYR A 929 18.86 20.92 4.16
N ARG A 930 18.57 19.67 3.72
CA ARG A 930 19.31 19.04 2.62
C ARG A 930 19.10 19.77 1.30
N ALA A 931 17.85 20.16 1.01
CA ALA A 931 17.50 20.95 -0.17
C ALA A 931 18.29 22.26 -0.24
N SER A 932 18.36 22.99 0.88
CA SER A 932 19.06 24.28 0.96
C SER A 932 20.56 24.12 0.69
N HIS A 933 21.19 23.13 1.31
CA HIS A 933 22.62 22.88 1.12
C HIS A 933 22.95 22.41 -0.31
N GLU A 934 22.14 21.54 -0.90
CA GLU A 934 22.34 21.05 -2.27
C GLU A 934 22.20 22.19 -3.30
N VAL A 935 21.24 23.10 -3.08
CA VAL A 935 21.04 24.26 -3.95
C VAL A 935 22.04 25.39 -3.67
N GLY A 936 22.57 25.46 -2.44
CA GLY A 936 23.46 26.52 -1.98
C GLY A 936 22.74 27.83 -1.62
N ILE A 937 21.45 27.75 -1.28
CA ILE A 937 20.59 28.88 -0.90
C ILE A 937 19.80 28.46 0.33
N ASN A 938 19.64 29.36 1.31
CA ASN A 938 18.76 29.11 2.45
C ASN A 938 17.28 29.10 1.97
N LEU A 939 16.67 27.92 1.82
CA LEU A 939 15.28 27.79 1.36
C LEU A 939 14.25 27.91 2.49
N ALA A 940 14.68 27.97 3.76
CA ALA A 940 13.78 28.03 4.91
C ALA A 940 12.70 29.12 4.78
N PRO A 941 13.02 30.38 4.40
CA PRO A 941 11.99 31.43 4.28
C PRO A 941 10.89 31.12 3.26
N ILE A 942 11.21 30.37 2.19
CA ILE A 942 10.23 29.97 1.18
C ILE A 942 9.30 28.92 1.79
N PHE A 943 9.84 27.88 2.40
CA PHE A 943 9.04 26.80 2.99
C PHE A 943 8.23 27.27 4.22
N GLU A 944 8.77 28.16 5.06
CA GLU A 944 8.04 28.77 6.19
C GLU A 944 6.86 29.62 5.73
N PHE A 945 6.99 30.35 4.61
CA PHE A 945 5.85 31.03 4.00
C PHE A 945 4.80 30.01 3.55
N TRP A 946 5.23 28.93 2.90
CA TRP A 946 4.38 27.85 2.37
C TRP A 946 3.89 26.84 3.43
N GLY A 947 3.88 27.22 4.70
CA GLY A 947 3.17 26.51 5.76
C GLY A 947 3.98 25.50 6.55
N LEU A 948 5.29 25.38 6.33
CA LEU A 948 6.17 24.59 7.19
C LEU A 948 6.53 25.35 8.48
N VAL A 949 6.82 24.60 9.55
CA VAL A 949 7.39 25.10 10.79
C VAL A 949 8.65 24.30 11.06
N LEU A 950 9.79 24.98 11.01
CA LEU A 950 11.11 24.35 11.14
C LEU A 950 11.65 24.54 12.55
N ASP A 951 12.46 23.58 13.01
CA ASP A 951 13.16 23.73 14.27
C ASP A 951 14.12 24.95 14.23
N HIS A 952 14.21 25.66 15.36
CA HIS A 952 15.01 26.88 15.44
C HIS A 952 16.50 26.64 15.13
N ASN A 953 17.03 25.48 15.46
CA ASN A 953 18.40 25.13 15.18
C ASN A 953 18.62 24.86 13.68
N ILE A 954 17.63 24.33 12.96
CA ILE A 954 17.68 24.19 11.49
C ILE A 954 17.75 25.57 10.84
N ILE A 955 16.87 26.48 11.25
CA ILE A 955 16.85 27.87 10.76
C ILE A 955 18.21 28.55 11.01
N ASN A 956 18.75 28.39 12.21
CA ASN A 956 20.07 28.92 12.54
C ASN A 956 21.16 28.28 11.66
N GLY A 957 21.16 26.95 11.52
CA GLY A 957 22.18 26.22 10.77
C GLY A 957 22.26 26.66 9.30
N LEU A 958 21.12 27.01 8.72
CA LEU A 958 21.00 27.49 7.35
C LEU A 958 21.46 28.95 7.14
N LYS A 959 21.74 29.72 8.20
CA LYS A 959 22.28 31.09 8.10
C LYS A 959 23.65 31.17 7.43
N VAL A 960 24.36 30.05 7.36
CA VAL A 960 25.64 29.97 6.64
C VAL A 960 25.47 30.08 5.12
N LEU A 961 24.26 29.86 4.61
CA LEU A 961 23.93 29.96 3.20
C LEU A 961 23.33 31.34 2.86
N PRO A 962 23.55 31.85 1.65
CA PRO A 962 22.91 33.08 1.20
C PRO A 962 21.38 33.00 1.31
N PRO A 963 20.71 34.07 1.77
CA PRO A 963 19.26 34.11 1.85
C PRO A 963 18.61 34.24 0.46
N PRO A 964 17.32 33.89 0.32
CA PRO A 964 16.60 33.92 -0.96
C PRO A 964 16.10 35.35 -1.24
N ILE A 965 16.99 36.28 -1.56
CA ILE A 965 16.69 37.72 -1.70
C ILE A 965 15.61 37.96 -2.78
N GLU A 966 15.62 37.18 -3.85
CA GLU A 966 14.65 37.27 -4.95
C GLU A 966 13.21 37.00 -4.48
N PHE A 967 13.03 36.22 -3.40
CA PHE A 967 11.72 35.94 -2.84
C PHE A 967 11.07 37.18 -2.17
N ILE A 968 11.85 38.20 -1.80
CA ILE A 968 11.31 39.46 -1.24
C ILE A 968 10.36 40.14 -2.21
N GLU A 969 10.66 40.17 -3.52
CA GLU A 969 9.77 40.78 -4.51
C GLU A 969 8.43 40.03 -4.56
N ARG A 970 8.48 38.70 -4.48
CA ARG A 970 7.30 37.84 -4.44
C ARG A 970 6.46 38.04 -3.19
N LEU A 971 7.09 38.11 -2.03
CA LEU A 971 6.43 38.38 -0.75
C LEU A 971 5.75 39.77 -0.75
N ASN A 972 6.42 40.80 -1.28
CA ASN A 972 5.81 42.11 -1.44
C ASN A 972 4.62 42.07 -2.42
N PHE A 973 4.73 41.31 -3.50
CA PHE A 973 3.60 41.10 -4.40
C PHE A 973 2.40 40.45 -3.70
N TYR A 974 2.61 39.41 -2.89
CA TYR A 974 1.52 38.83 -2.08
C TYR A 974 0.95 39.85 -1.10
N LYS A 975 1.82 40.59 -0.39
CA LYS A 975 1.44 41.62 0.57
C LYS A 975 0.60 42.74 -0.05
N ASP A 976 1.00 43.24 -1.22
CA ASP A 976 0.32 44.33 -1.92
C ASP A 976 -1.06 43.93 -2.45
N ASN A 977 -1.32 42.62 -2.57
CA ASN A 977 -2.62 42.08 -2.98
C ASN A 977 -3.51 41.70 -1.79
N ILE A 978 -3.04 41.84 -0.54
CA ILE A 978 -3.89 41.61 0.64
C ILE A 978 -5.06 42.63 0.60
N PRO A 979 -6.32 42.18 0.76
CA PRO A 979 -7.49 43.05 0.76
C PRO A 979 -7.39 44.18 1.78
N ASN A 980 -7.78 45.39 1.41
CA ASN A 980 -7.72 46.55 2.32
C ASN A 980 -8.99 46.72 3.17
N ASN A 981 -10.04 45.96 2.86
CA ASN A 981 -11.35 46.06 3.50
C ASN A 981 -12.18 44.80 3.25
N GLU A 982 -13.26 44.66 4.04
CA GLU A 982 -14.21 43.55 3.98
C GLU A 982 -14.80 43.30 2.58
N LYS A 983 -14.98 44.34 1.77
CA LYS A 983 -15.53 44.18 0.42
C LYS A 983 -14.53 43.48 -0.51
N GLU A 984 -13.27 43.94 -0.52
CA GLU A 984 -12.19 43.30 -1.28
C GLU A 984 -11.92 41.88 -0.78
N TYR A 985 -11.98 41.69 0.54
CA TYR A 985 -11.84 40.39 1.20
C TYR A 985 -12.86 39.37 0.69
N ASN A 986 -14.14 39.75 0.66
CA ASN A 986 -15.20 38.88 0.17
C ASN A 986 -15.05 38.58 -1.34
N VAL A 987 -14.56 39.52 -2.15
CA VAL A 987 -14.28 39.28 -3.58
C VAL A 987 -13.17 38.25 -3.77
N MET A 988 -12.13 38.30 -2.94
CA MET A 988 -11.04 37.32 -2.96
C MET A 988 -11.52 35.93 -2.56
N LEU A 989 -12.30 35.82 -1.47
CA LEU A 989 -12.89 34.55 -1.06
C LEU A 989 -13.88 34.01 -2.10
N ASP A 990 -14.69 34.86 -2.75
CA ASP A 990 -15.55 34.44 -3.86
C ASP A 990 -14.75 33.90 -5.05
N THR A 991 -13.56 34.47 -5.31
CA THR A 991 -12.64 33.98 -6.34
C THR A 991 -12.11 32.59 -5.99
N LEU A 992 -11.61 32.40 -4.77
CA LEU A 992 -11.17 31.08 -4.28
C LEU A 992 -12.32 30.07 -4.32
N ARG A 993 -13.52 30.49 -3.88
CA ARG A 993 -14.72 29.64 -3.86
C ARG A 993 -15.11 29.14 -5.24
N SER A 994 -14.89 29.94 -6.27
CA SER A 994 -15.18 29.55 -7.65
C SER A 994 -14.21 28.52 -8.24
N GLY A 995 -13.04 28.34 -7.60
CA GLY A 995 -11.99 27.42 -8.04
C GLY A 995 -11.91 26.12 -7.22
N VAL A 996 -12.85 25.86 -6.31
CA VAL A 996 -12.87 24.64 -5.48
C VAL A 996 -14.20 23.90 -5.61
N GLY A 997 -14.21 22.62 -5.21
CA GLY A 997 -15.41 21.80 -5.13
C GLY A 997 -16.33 22.19 -3.97
N ASP A 998 -17.58 21.72 -4.04
CA ASP A 998 -18.62 22.02 -3.04
C ASP A 998 -18.24 21.54 -1.62
N ASP A 999 -17.40 20.49 -1.54
CA ASP A 999 -16.81 19.96 -0.31
C ASP A 999 -15.93 20.99 0.43
N GLN A 1000 -15.32 21.93 -0.30
CA GLN A 1000 -14.45 22.97 0.26
C GLN A 1000 -15.19 24.27 0.60
N TYR A 1001 -16.48 24.40 0.28
CA TYR A 1001 -17.22 25.65 0.52
C TYR A 1001 -17.31 26.02 1.99
N VAL A 1002 -17.43 25.03 2.88
CA VAL A 1002 -17.52 25.25 4.33
C VAL A 1002 -16.32 26.05 4.84
N ARG A 1003 -15.11 25.75 4.34
CA ARG A 1003 -13.88 26.51 4.64
C ARG A 1003 -13.97 27.96 4.25
N ILE A 1004 -14.35 28.21 3.01
CA ILE A 1004 -14.36 29.57 2.49
C ILE A 1004 -15.50 30.38 3.13
N ASP A 1005 -16.66 29.75 3.34
CA ASP A 1005 -17.82 30.37 3.97
C ASP A 1005 -17.54 30.65 5.47
N TYR A 1006 -16.73 29.83 6.17
CA TYR A 1006 -16.24 30.15 7.51
C TYR A 1006 -15.48 31.48 7.53
N TRP A 1007 -14.51 31.66 6.64
CA TRP A 1007 -13.73 32.91 6.56
C TRP A 1007 -14.59 34.12 6.16
N LYS A 1008 -15.63 33.93 5.33
CA LYS A 1008 -16.60 34.98 5.00
C LYS A 1008 -17.42 35.40 6.21
N ASN A 1009 -17.89 34.43 6.99
CA ASN A 1009 -18.75 34.68 8.15
C ASN A 1009 -17.99 35.22 9.37
N ASN A 1010 -16.67 35.02 9.43
CA ASN A 1010 -15.83 35.41 10.55
C ASN A 1010 -14.82 36.52 10.18
N TYR A 1011 -15.18 37.40 9.25
CA TYR A 1011 -14.31 38.53 8.90
C TYR A 1011 -13.91 39.35 10.13
N SER A 1012 -12.60 39.58 10.26
CA SER A 1012 -11.99 40.50 11.21
C SER A 1012 -10.76 41.13 10.56
N GLN A 1013 -10.54 42.42 10.80
CA GLN A 1013 -9.34 43.12 10.32
C GLN A 1013 -8.06 42.44 10.81
N SER A 1014 -8.07 41.84 12.01
CA SER A 1014 -6.93 41.13 12.58
C SER A 1014 -6.42 39.97 11.73
N ILE A 1015 -7.27 39.36 10.89
CA ILE A 1015 -6.87 38.27 9.98
C ILE A 1015 -5.92 38.81 8.89
N LEU A 1016 -6.24 39.98 8.36
CA LEU A 1016 -5.43 40.64 7.33
C LEU A 1016 -4.16 41.23 7.93
N ASP A 1017 -4.26 41.77 9.14
CA ASP A 1017 -3.10 42.30 9.88
C ASP A 1017 -2.08 41.17 10.14
N LYS A 1018 -2.53 39.98 10.56
CA LYS A 1018 -1.67 38.79 10.69
C LYS A 1018 -0.97 38.39 9.39
N MET A 1019 -1.65 38.49 8.24
CA MET A 1019 -1.03 38.22 6.94
C MET A 1019 0.10 39.21 6.64
N HIS A 1020 -0.14 40.51 6.88
CA HIS A 1020 0.89 41.54 6.74
C HIS A 1020 2.06 41.29 7.68
N ASP A 1021 1.79 41.03 8.97
CA ASP A 1021 2.81 40.86 10.00
C ASP A 1021 3.70 39.64 9.73
N ARG A 1022 3.12 38.50 9.33
CA ARG A 1022 3.89 37.29 9.01
C ARG A 1022 4.75 37.48 7.76
N ILE A 1023 4.23 38.14 6.72
CA ILE A 1023 5.04 38.47 5.53
C ILE A 1023 6.18 39.43 5.91
N ASP A 1024 5.92 40.46 6.72
CA ASP A 1024 6.95 41.41 7.15
C ASP A 1024 8.02 40.75 8.03
N LYS A 1025 7.63 39.80 8.89
CA LYS A 1025 8.55 38.97 9.66
C LYS A 1025 9.48 38.18 8.74
N ILE A 1026 8.94 37.46 7.76
CA ILE A 1026 9.75 36.67 6.81
C ILE A 1026 10.67 37.58 5.99
N ILE A 1027 10.20 38.72 5.48
CA ILE A 1027 11.04 39.70 4.77
C ILE A 1027 12.16 40.20 5.68
N LYS A 1028 11.85 40.51 6.94
CA LYS A 1028 12.85 40.96 7.92
C LYS A 1028 13.90 39.88 8.18
N ASP A 1029 13.48 38.62 8.30
CA ASP A 1029 14.40 37.49 8.52
C ASP A 1029 15.33 37.30 7.30
N ILE A 1030 14.80 37.37 6.07
CA ILE A 1030 15.61 37.36 4.83
C ILE A 1030 16.67 38.47 4.82
N ASN A 1031 16.35 39.67 5.32
CA ASN A 1031 17.29 40.80 5.37
C ASN A 1031 18.30 40.74 6.53
N ASN A 1032 18.05 39.90 7.54
CA ASN A 1032 18.93 39.77 8.71
C ASN A 1032 19.91 38.60 8.59
N TYR A 1033 19.65 37.66 7.69
CA TYR A 1033 20.63 36.69 7.20
C TYR A 1033 21.70 37.40 6.37
#